data_AF-A0A958HYW6-F1
#
_entry.id   AF-A0A958HYW6-F1
#
_cell.length_a   1.000
_cell.length_b   1.000
_cell.length_c   1.000
_cell.angle_alpha   90.00
_cell.angle_beta   90.00
_cell.angle_gamma   90.00
#
_symmetry.space_group_name_H-M   'P 1'
#
loop_
_entity.id
_entity.type
_entity.pdbx_description
1 polymer ?
#
loop_
_entity_poly.entity_id
_entity_poly.type
_entity_poly.pdbx_seq_one_letter_code
_entity_poly.pdbx_strand_id
1 'polypeptide(L)'
;MSAISKCLTFLVVLCTISASGFGAEPYKISPDSPAAKRQHPRLFFTESSFSEIADYISSYEPADFETYIQAVDTAFYDDPAGKKHNYLLLDAQNFSFMSYAAASGFFGNFTFKFSAEEYAQKAFEHAAIIAERVAASEKYRETTHCNIFESEGQGGYINIALSIVYDWCYDKLSLPQRRTIADALITLYNRRDKEVNPGKKVKIGKTLLVHCHHAGAGGIVLWGDPLGDSYKAITDEMFEMSLAVWVDRIFAHGDHVMENAGGWSEGASYFFGGTSHVYFMAAALSSALGENMFTRFDWFRDIPRYIYFYLLPGKISDGEKRKIYAQRNDTVALREWDADAVKQVTPVIAAVKKAQPELAGFYRWFIEDSERKPEPAGYYETMPPRLYWLFFKFLWGYSDVKSVTAEQFKLPLSGRFGLGDVILLSDLHSENATKINFYTSQYSLPRHADEDHGAFTIFKYGTLALDGGVAKGKSDLPKSNKTRAAVYHSKVALYNPEESQLYDYSTKVNDDADAPWDAANQTGGANHIGVLRNAHFEPGKFDFVDFDATRAYKGENYVEKMRRVLLYFRDPAAPDYQNNEFVVIFDDIALSDSTIKRRWLLQMPTRPELLDGEWQKKGTAFWLANSGSTVSVTNNLIDAHGRLFVKFLEPQHLQLRLRGGSEGGEHYWFTDAEGNLLAKRGPYTDWGAYWAGSHRLEAEDVTDSSFSKYLTVMQIGDSRTLQKMADISKLSDGVFTGAFINQNRVAMFNTADVPQLSLSYSAKSSKKMLHVIEGLAAGSYRVSLNGKSIREQSIQSMEPLFFESSGGGNFRIEQQ
;
A
#
# COMPACT_ATOMS: atom_id res chain seq x y z
N MET A 1 -29.09 14.25 -63.15
CA MET A 1 -28.00 15.11 -62.64
C MET A 1 -28.58 16.04 -61.58
N SER A 2 -27.89 16.18 -60.45
CA SER A 2 -28.31 16.74 -59.16
C SER A 2 -29.07 15.78 -58.23
N ALA A 3 -28.67 15.84 -56.94
CA ALA A 3 -29.21 15.18 -55.75
C ALA A 3 -28.64 13.81 -55.33
N ILE A 4 -27.38 13.78 -54.86
CA ILE A 4 -26.91 12.88 -53.78
C ILE A 4 -25.97 13.68 -52.88
N SER A 5 -26.48 14.22 -51.76
CA SER A 5 -25.72 14.52 -50.54
C SER A 5 -26.68 15.10 -49.51
N LYS A 6 -27.01 14.31 -48.48
CA LYS A 6 -27.52 14.68 -47.13
C LYS A 6 -28.14 13.45 -46.47
N CYS A 7 -27.35 12.68 -45.71
CA CYS A 7 -27.88 11.81 -44.65
C CYS A 7 -26.84 11.30 -43.63
N LEU A 8 -25.75 12.03 -43.35
CA LEU A 8 -24.85 11.63 -42.25
C LEU A 8 -24.29 12.85 -41.52
N THR A 9 -25.13 13.48 -40.70
CA THR A 9 -24.67 14.45 -39.68
C THR A 9 -25.72 14.56 -38.58
N PHE A 10 -25.70 13.65 -37.60
CA PHE A 10 -26.26 13.90 -36.26
C PHE A 10 -25.63 12.91 -35.27
N LEU A 11 -25.18 13.43 -34.12
CA LEU A 11 -24.38 12.79 -33.06
C LEU A 11 -22.87 12.64 -33.30
N VAL A 12 -22.20 13.77 -33.51
CA VAL A 12 -20.91 14.02 -32.82
C VAL A 12 -21.23 14.99 -31.70
N VAL A 13 -21.31 14.47 -30.47
CA VAL A 13 -21.23 15.31 -29.27
C VAL A 13 -19.81 15.88 -29.27
N LEU A 14 -19.69 17.13 -29.70
CA LEU A 14 -18.52 17.97 -29.51
C LEU A 14 -18.33 18.19 -28.00
N CYS A 15 -17.69 17.23 -27.34
CA CYS A 15 -16.90 17.49 -26.14
C CYS A 15 -15.64 18.24 -26.57
N THR A 16 -15.77 19.51 -26.93
CA THR A 16 -14.68 20.46 -26.75
C THR A 16 -14.48 20.62 -25.25
N ILE A 17 -13.75 19.69 -24.65
CA ILE A 17 -13.09 19.90 -23.36
C ILE A 17 -12.08 21.01 -23.64
N SER A 18 -12.44 22.22 -23.26
CA SER A 18 -11.49 23.31 -23.10
C SER A 18 -10.36 22.81 -22.20
N ALA A 19 -9.16 22.69 -22.75
CA ALA A 19 -7.92 22.42 -22.02
C ALA A 19 -7.48 23.65 -21.19
N SER A 20 -8.42 24.20 -20.43
CA SER A 20 -8.27 25.30 -19.49
C SER A 20 -9.10 24.93 -18.25
N GLY A 21 -8.46 24.43 -17.19
CA GLY A 21 -9.14 24.26 -15.91
C GLY A 21 -8.75 23.11 -14.99
N PHE A 22 -7.57 22.50 -15.11
CA PHE A 22 -7.12 21.49 -14.12
C PHE A 22 -5.76 21.81 -13.50
N GLY A 23 -5.36 23.08 -13.44
CA GLY A 23 -4.52 23.46 -12.29
C GLY A 23 -5.44 23.38 -11.08
N ALA A 24 -5.16 22.52 -10.10
CA ALA A 24 -5.85 22.61 -8.82
C ALA A 24 -5.77 24.08 -8.38
N GLU A 25 -6.91 24.69 -8.01
CA GLU A 25 -6.84 26.06 -7.48
C GLU A 25 -5.87 26.04 -6.29
N PRO A 26 -4.82 26.88 -6.29
CA PRO A 26 -3.87 26.91 -5.19
C PRO A 26 -4.59 27.07 -3.85
N TYR A 27 -4.09 26.41 -2.81
CA TYR A 27 -4.70 26.47 -1.50
C TYR A 27 -4.86 27.92 -1.03
N LYS A 28 -6.10 28.31 -0.72
CA LYS A 28 -6.43 29.65 -0.22
C LYS A 28 -6.41 29.64 1.30
N ILE A 29 -5.45 30.33 1.89
CA ILE A 29 -5.36 30.48 3.34
C ILE A 29 -6.57 31.22 3.91
N SER A 30 -7.13 30.68 4.99
CA SER A 30 -8.15 31.39 5.76
C SER A 30 -7.52 32.61 6.44
N PRO A 31 -8.10 33.83 6.32
CA PRO A 31 -7.67 34.99 7.11
C PRO A 31 -7.74 34.75 8.61
N ASP A 32 -8.54 33.77 9.04
CA ASP A 32 -8.70 33.39 10.43
C ASP A 32 -7.68 32.37 10.94
N SER A 33 -6.84 31.83 10.05
CA SER A 33 -5.81 30.86 10.42
C SER A 33 -4.76 31.45 11.38
N PRO A 34 -4.17 30.63 12.27
CA PRO A 34 -3.07 31.07 13.14
C PRO A 34 -1.89 31.69 12.37
N ALA A 35 -1.52 31.13 11.21
CA ALA A 35 -0.50 31.69 10.35
C ALA A 35 -0.87 33.09 9.82
N ALA A 36 -2.10 33.29 9.32
CA ALA A 36 -2.54 34.62 8.83
C ALA A 36 -2.59 35.66 9.95
N LYS A 37 -2.92 35.22 11.17
CA LYS A 37 -2.95 36.06 12.39
C LYS A 37 -1.59 36.26 13.04
N ARG A 38 -0.54 35.62 12.52
CA ARG A 38 0.83 35.63 13.08
C ARG A 38 0.89 35.18 14.54
N GLN A 39 0.07 34.19 14.89
CA GLN A 39 -0.01 33.65 16.24
C GLN A 39 1.12 32.66 16.47
N HIS A 40 1.67 32.63 17.68
CA HIS A 40 2.62 31.62 18.12
C HIS A 40 2.15 31.04 19.46
N PRO A 41 2.28 29.72 19.69
CA PRO A 41 2.71 28.71 18.72
C PRO A 41 1.69 28.50 17.60
N ARG A 42 2.18 28.15 16.41
CA ARG A 42 1.35 27.73 15.26
C ARG A 42 1.84 26.42 14.64
N LEU A 43 2.96 25.87 15.09
CA LEU A 43 3.53 24.62 14.61
C LEU A 43 3.17 23.47 15.57
N PHE A 44 2.47 22.46 15.04
CA PHE A 44 1.93 21.27 15.72
C PHE A 44 0.79 21.49 16.72
N PHE A 45 0.71 22.67 17.33
CA PHE A 45 -0.41 23.10 18.16
C PHE A 45 -0.57 24.62 18.11
N THR A 46 -1.69 25.11 18.63
CA THR A 46 -1.95 26.53 18.88
C THR A 46 -2.12 26.78 20.37
N GLU A 47 -2.08 28.04 20.81
CA GLU A 47 -2.41 28.38 22.20
C GLU A 47 -3.76 27.79 22.64
N SER A 48 -4.77 27.84 21.77
CA SER A 48 -6.10 27.30 22.08
C SER A 48 -6.11 25.78 22.22
N SER A 49 -5.38 25.04 21.37
CA SER A 49 -5.31 23.58 21.47
C SER A 49 -4.35 23.08 22.55
N PHE A 50 -3.47 23.94 23.07
CA PHE A 50 -2.48 23.54 24.07
C PHE A 50 -3.11 23.22 25.43
N SER A 51 -4.19 23.91 25.80
CA SER A 51 -4.97 23.58 27.00
C SER A 51 -5.47 22.13 26.98
N GLU A 52 -5.96 21.66 25.83
CA GLU A 52 -6.45 20.30 25.66
C GLU A 52 -5.32 19.25 25.73
N ILE A 53 -4.12 19.62 25.26
CA ILE A 53 -2.92 18.79 25.40
C ILE A 53 -2.54 18.68 26.88
N ALA A 54 -2.57 19.78 27.63
CA ALA A 54 -2.28 19.78 29.06
C ALA A 54 -3.30 18.98 29.88
N ASP A 55 -4.58 19.11 29.53
CA ASP A 55 -5.67 18.33 30.14
C ASP A 55 -5.49 16.83 29.88
N TYR A 56 -5.15 16.47 28.64
CA TYR A 56 -4.84 15.09 28.26
C TYR A 56 -3.67 14.53 29.08
N ILE A 57 -2.54 15.25 29.11
CA ILE A 57 -1.34 14.81 29.83
C ILE A 57 -1.64 14.65 31.32
N SER A 58 -2.30 15.64 31.93
CA SER A 58 -2.63 15.62 33.36
C SER A 58 -3.57 14.47 33.72
N SER A 59 -4.49 14.12 32.82
CA SER A 59 -5.52 13.10 33.08
C SER A 59 -5.04 11.68 32.79
N TYR A 60 -4.23 11.49 31.75
CA TYR A 60 -3.92 10.17 31.21
C TYR A 60 -2.44 9.78 31.29
N GLU A 61 -1.52 10.75 31.30
CA GLU A 61 -0.08 10.50 31.26
C GLU A 61 0.73 11.21 32.38
N PRO A 62 0.21 11.45 33.60
CA PRO A 62 0.89 12.33 34.55
C PRO A 62 2.25 11.77 35.03
N ALA A 63 2.33 10.47 35.31
CA ALA A 63 3.57 9.86 35.78
C ALA A 63 4.67 9.84 34.70
N ASP A 64 4.27 9.59 33.46
CA ASP A 64 5.19 9.59 32.32
C ASP A 64 5.64 11.00 31.97
N PHE A 65 4.76 11.99 32.11
CA PHE A 65 5.14 13.38 31.91
C PHE A 65 6.13 13.86 32.96
N GLU A 66 5.93 13.52 34.23
CA GLU A 66 6.90 13.80 35.30
C GLU A 66 8.27 13.14 35.02
N THR A 67 8.27 11.89 34.55
CA THR A 67 9.49 11.19 34.13
C THR A 67 10.19 11.88 32.95
N TYR A 68 9.41 12.37 31.98
CA TYR A 68 9.92 13.15 30.87
C TYR A 68 10.56 14.46 31.32
N ILE A 69 9.89 15.22 32.20
CA ILE A 69 10.41 16.47 32.78
C ILE A 69 11.77 16.20 33.44
N GLN A 70 11.86 15.20 34.31
CA GLN A 70 13.11 14.84 35.00
C GLN A 70 14.23 14.45 34.04
N ALA A 71 13.89 13.72 32.97
CA ALA A 71 14.86 13.35 31.95
C ALA A 71 15.38 14.57 31.17
N VAL A 72 14.51 15.51 30.82
CA VAL A 72 14.88 16.77 30.14
C VAL A 72 15.70 17.67 31.07
N ASP A 73 15.32 17.79 32.34
CA ASP A 73 16.03 18.57 33.35
C ASP A 73 17.43 18.04 33.63
N THR A 74 17.58 16.72 33.62
CA THR A 74 18.89 16.08 33.75
C THR A 74 19.81 16.46 32.58
N ALA A 75 19.25 16.57 31.37
CA ALA A 75 19.98 16.91 30.16
C ALA A 75 20.27 18.42 30.00
N PHE A 76 19.71 19.26 30.87
CA PHE A 76 19.85 20.72 30.79
C PHE A 76 21.31 21.17 30.87
N TYR A 77 22.14 20.47 31.65
CA TYR A 77 23.56 20.82 31.82
C TYR A 77 24.47 20.26 30.73
N ASP A 78 23.94 19.42 29.82
CA ASP A 78 24.74 18.88 28.74
C ASP A 78 25.19 20.01 27.79
N ASP A 79 26.45 19.95 27.36
CA ASP A 79 27.00 20.85 26.36
C ASP A 79 26.45 20.50 24.96
N PRO A 80 25.69 21.38 24.29
CA PRO A 80 25.16 21.12 22.95
C PRO A 80 26.25 20.86 21.91
N ALA A 81 27.46 21.43 22.04
CA ALA A 81 28.53 21.25 21.07
C ALA A 81 29.04 19.80 21.03
N GLY A 82 29.08 19.13 22.19
CA GLY A 82 29.53 17.74 22.34
C GLY A 82 28.46 16.66 22.03
N LYS A 83 27.22 17.05 21.76
CA LYS A 83 26.12 16.08 21.54
C LYS A 83 26.22 15.38 20.18
N LYS A 84 25.82 14.10 20.20
CA LYS A 84 25.46 13.38 18.97
C LYS A 84 24.31 14.12 18.28
N HIS A 85 24.30 14.09 16.95
CA HIS A 85 23.39 14.91 16.15
C HIS A 85 21.91 14.77 16.54
N ASN A 86 21.40 13.54 16.69
CA ASN A 86 19.98 13.32 16.99
C ASN A 86 19.57 13.92 18.34
N TYR A 87 20.42 13.80 19.36
CA TYR A 87 20.16 14.40 20.68
C TYR A 87 20.22 15.93 20.63
N LEU A 88 21.12 16.51 19.82
CA LEU A 88 21.16 17.97 19.62
C LEU A 88 19.81 18.50 19.08
N LEU A 89 19.23 17.80 18.08
CA LEU A 89 17.95 18.21 17.48
C LEU A 89 16.76 17.96 18.42
N LEU A 90 16.71 16.79 19.05
CA LEU A 90 15.62 16.40 19.95
C LEU A 90 15.60 17.24 21.22
N ASP A 91 16.76 17.51 21.83
CA ASP A 91 16.81 18.33 23.03
C ASP A 91 16.44 19.79 22.75
N ALA A 92 16.75 20.31 21.55
CA ALA A 92 16.25 21.64 21.14
C ALA A 92 14.71 21.71 21.17
N GLN A 93 14.04 20.67 20.69
CA GLN A 93 12.58 20.57 20.70
C GLN A 93 12.02 20.37 22.10
N ASN A 94 12.65 19.48 22.89
CA ASN A 94 12.25 19.20 24.27
C ASN A 94 12.34 20.47 25.13
N PHE A 95 13.46 21.20 25.08
CA PHE A 95 13.60 22.46 25.84
C PHE A 95 12.60 23.53 25.36
N SER A 96 12.28 23.58 24.07
CA SER A 96 11.27 24.49 23.55
C SER A 96 9.88 24.18 24.12
N PHE A 97 9.52 22.89 24.18
CA PHE A 97 8.26 22.46 24.80
C PHE A 97 8.21 22.81 26.28
N MET A 98 9.29 22.51 27.02
CA MET A 98 9.39 22.80 28.45
C MET A 98 9.28 24.29 28.75
N SER A 99 9.86 25.14 27.91
CA SER A 99 9.70 26.59 28.01
C SER A 99 8.23 27.01 27.92
N TYR A 100 7.52 26.54 26.88
CA TYR A 100 6.12 26.90 26.68
C TYR A 100 5.22 26.30 27.76
N ALA A 101 5.44 25.05 28.15
CA ALA A 101 4.71 24.36 29.21
C ALA A 101 4.83 25.11 30.55
N ALA A 102 6.06 25.48 30.95
CA ALA A 102 6.32 26.23 32.18
C ALA A 102 5.70 27.65 32.18
N ALA A 103 5.61 28.30 31.01
CA ALA A 103 5.00 29.63 30.88
C ALA A 103 3.46 29.61 30.82
N SER A 104 2.86 28.52 30.33
CA SER A 104 1.44 28.45 30.00
C SER A 104 0.47 28.52 31.19
N GLY A 105 0.93 28.11 32.38
CA GLY A 105 0.09 27.96 33.56
C GLY A 105 -0.82 26.71 33.55
N PHE A 106 -0.89 25.94 32.46
CA PHE A 106 -1.73 24.73 32.40
C PHE A 106 -1.14 23.51 33.11
N PHE A 107 0.17 23.51 33.39
CA PHE A 107 0.89 22.41 34.04
C PHE A 107 1.19 22.70 35.52
N GLY A 108 0.31 23.41 36.23
CA GLY A 108 0.54 23.83 37.63
C GLY A 108 0.70 22.68 38.64
N ASN A 109 0.32 21.47 38.26
CA ASN A 109 0.44 20.22 39.01
C ASN A 109 1.78 19.49 38.76
N PHE A 110 2.65 20.01 37.90
CA PHE A 110 3.99 19.49 37.62
C PHE A 110 5.06 20.45 38.13
N THR A 111 6.23 19.91 38.49
CA THR A 111 7.35 20.72 38.98
C THR A 111 8.43 20.84 37.91
N PHE A 112 8.64 22.06 37.42
CA PHE A 112 9.72 22.39 36.50
C PHE A 112 10.94 22.88 37.30
N LYS A 113 12.13 22.32 37.05
CA LYS A 113 13.34 22.75 37.75
C LYS A 113 13.84 24.12 37.32
N PHE A 114 13.60 24.48 36.06
CA PHE A 114 14.07 25.72 35.45
C PHE A 114 12.87 26.60 35.06
N SER A 115 13.11 27.91 34.96
CA SER A 115 12.14 28.87 34.45
C SER A 115 11.90 28.71 32.94
N ALA A 116 10.79 29.25 32.46
CA ALA A 116 10.47 29.25 31.04
C ALA A 116 11.55 29.95 30.21
N GLU A 117 12.14 31.03 30.72
CA GLU A 117 13.23 31.79 30.10
C GLU A 117 14.52 30.95 30.05
N GLU A 118 14.85 30.21 31.11
CA GLU A 118 16.02 29.33 31.13
C GLU A 118 15.89 28.20 30.12
N TYR A 119 14.72 27.55 30.01
CA TYR A 119 14.48 26.55 28.98
C TYR A 119 14.55 27.14 27.56
N ALA A 120 13.95 28.31 27.32
CA ALA A 120 14.01 28.97 26.01
C ALA A 120 15.46 29.31 25.62
N GLN A 121 16.25 29.81 26.57
CA GLN A 121 17.65 30.10 26.34
C GLN A 121 18.44 28.82 26.04
N LYS A 122 18.16 27.72 26.75
CA LYS A 122 18.78 26.43 26.47
C LYS A 122 18.38 25.86 25.10
N ALA A 123 17.12 26.02 24.69
CA ALA A 123 16.66 25.68 23.36
C ALA A 123 17.40 26.49 22.28
N PHE A 124 17.58 27.80 22.52
CA PHE A 124 18.35 28.67 21.63
C PHE A 124 19.83 28.27 21.55
N GLU A 125 20.48 27.89 22.65
CA GLU A 125 21.87 27.39 22.62
C GLU A 125 22.02 26.20 21.65
N HIS A 126 21.07 25.26 21.67
CA HIS A 126 21.07 24.15 20.72
C HIS A 126 20.82 24.63 19.29
N ALA A 127 19.84 25.52 19.09
CA ALA A 127 19.55 26.12 17.78
C ALA A 127 20.73 26.90 17.19
N ALA A 128 21.51 27.59 18.02
CA ALA A 128 22.69 28.34 17.60
C ALA A 128 23.80 27.40 17.08
N ILE A 129 24.07 26.28 17.78
CA ILE A 129 25.01 25.26 17.29
C ILE A 129 24.50 24.62 16.00
N ILE A 130 23.21 24.36 15.90
CA ILE A 130 22.60 23.86 14.66
C ILE A 130 22.79 24.87 13.53
N ALA A 131 22.50 26.16 13.77
CA ALA A 131 22.66 27.24 12.80
C ALA A 131 24.10 27.42 12.33
N GLU A 132 25.07 27.33 13.25
CA GLU A 132 26.51 27.37 12.93
C GLU A 132 26.91 26.23 12.00
N ARG A 133 26.53 24.99 12.33
CA ARG A 133 26.81 23.81 11.48
C ARG A 133 26.09 23.88 10.14
N VAL A 134 24.87 24.43 10.12
CA VAL A 134 24.18 24.77 8.88
C VAL A 134 25.05 25.75 8.10
N ALA A 135 25.47 26.89 8.62
CA ALA A 135 26.30 27.87 7.90
C ALA A 135 27.62 27.25 7.37
N ALA A 136 28.26 26.38 8.15
CA ALA A 136 29.48 25.66 7.78
C ALA A 136 29.28 24.59 6.67
N SER A 137 28.04 24.33 6.24
CA SER A 137 27.70 23.31 5.25
C SER A 137 28.14 21.90 5.66
N GLU A 138 28.13 21.61 6.96
CA GLU A 138 28.50 20.30 7.46
C GLU A 138 27.56 19.21 6.94
N LYS A 139 28.14 18.09 6.47
CA LYS A 139 27.35 16.92 6.10
C LYS A 139 26.94 16.18 7.36
N TYR A 140 25.65 16.19 7.65
CA TYR A 140 25.07 15.35 8.69
C TYR A 140 24.97 13.90 8.20
N ARG A 141 25.96 13.07 8.53
CA ARG A 141 25.78 11.61 8.42
C ARG A 141 25.18 11.12 9.72
N GLU A 142 23.88 10.83 9.70
CA GLU A 142 23.23 10.17 10.82
C GLU A 142 23.75 8.74 10.95
N THR A 143 24.69 8.52 11.86
CA THR A 143 25.06 7.17 12.27
C THR A 143 24.20 6.78 13.48
N THR A 144 23.24 5.89 13.22
CA THR A 144 22.62 4.94 14.16
C THR A 144 21.60 5.42 15.21
N HIS A 145 20.53 4.61 15.33
CA HIS A 145 19.46 4.49 16.34
C HIS A 145 18.05 5.04 16.01
N CYS A 146 17.89 5.91 15.02
CA CYS A 146 16.56 6.45 14.65
C CYS A 146 16.24 6.18 13.18
N ASN A 147 15.69 5.00 12.84
CA ASN A 147 15.28 4.68 11.46
C ASN A 147 14.16 5.61 10.92
N ILE A 148 13.55 6.43 11.78
CA ILE A 148 12.58 7.48 11.42
C ILE A 148 13.24 8.63 10.64
N PHE A 149 14.56 8.80 10.78
CA PHE A 149 15.27 10.00 10.36
C PHE A 149 16.44 9.74 9.40
N GLU A 150 16.59 8.49 8.90
CA GLU A 150 17.60 8.12 7.91
C GLU A 150 17.59 9.07 6.70
N SER A 151 18.39 10.13 6.81
CA SER A 151 18.77 11.00 5.72
C SER A 151 20.28 10.90 5.61
N GLU A 152 20.75 10.38 4.49
CA GLU A 152 22.15 10.53 4.11
C GLU A 152 22.41 12.01 3.78
N GLY A 153 22.50 12.87 4.81
CA GLY A 153 22.84 14.27 4.69
C GLY A 153 21.74 15.17 4.13
N GLN A 154 21.42 16.21 4.92
CA GLN A 154 20.66 17.43 4.56
C GLN A 154 19.16 17.26 4.85
N GLY A 155 18.71 17.52 6.09
CA GLY A 155 18.40 18.86 6.59
C GLY A 155 16.90 19.07 6.89
N GLY A 156 16.03 18.12 6.54
CA GLY A 156 14.59 18.19 6.82
C GLY A 156 14.23 18.23 8.32
N TYR A 157 14.81 17.35 9.13
CA TYR A 157 14.54 17.36 10.57
C TYR A 157 15.24 18.52 11.29
N ILE A 158 16.36 19.01 10.74
CA ILE A 158 17.02 20.24 11.18
C ILE A 158 16.07 21.43 11.01
N ASN A 159 15.40 21.51 9.86
CA ASN A 159 14.39 22.53 9.58
C ASN A 159 13.25 22.47 10.63
N ILE A 160 12.73 21.27 10.94
CA ILE A 160 11.69 21.09 11.97
C ILE A 160 12.19 21.54 13.35
N ALA A 161 13.38 21.11 13.78
CA ALA A 161 13.92 21.48 15.09
C ALA A 161 14.13 23.00 15.24
N LEU A 162 14.73 23.65 14.24
CA LEU A 162 14.90 25.10 14.22
C LEU A 162 13.55 25.83 14.22
N SER A 163 12.57 25.32 13.45
CA SER A 163 11.24 25.92 13.37
C SER A 163 10.48 25.80 14.70
N ILE A 164 10.61 24.68 15.41
CA ILE A 164 10.05 24.48 16.75
C ILE A 164 10.64 25.48 17.75
N VAL A 165 11.97 25.64 17.77
CA VAL A 165 12.62 26.60 18.68
C VAL A 165 12.16 28.02 18.37
N TYR A 166 12.07 28.39 17.08
CA TYR A 166 11.59 29.70 16.66
C TYR A 166 10.14 29.95 17.14
N ASP A 167 9.26 28.98 16.91
CA ASP A 167 7.82 29.11 17.11
C ASP A 167 7.42 29.03 18.58
N TRP A 168 7.91 28.03 19.31
CA TRP A 168 7.48 27.76 20.69
C TRP A 168 8.17 28.65 21.71
N CYS A 169 9.34 29.21 21.39
CA CYS A 169 10.04 30.18 22.23
C CYS A 169 9.90 31.63 21.72
N TYR A 170 9.01 31.89 20.77
CA TYR A 170 8.97 33.14 19.99
C TYR A 170 8.99 34.41 20.85
N ASP A 171 8.20 34.43 21.93
CA ASP A 171 8.05 35.57 22.84
C ASP A 171 9.26 35.78 23.77
N LYS A 172 10.11 34.75 23.93
CA LYS A 172 11.31 34.75 24.78
C LYS A 172 12.61 34.95 23.98
N LEU A 173 12.55 34.81 22.66
CA LEU A 173 13.69 35.06 21.79
C LEU A 173 13.81 36.55 21.44
N SER A 174 14.99 37.11 21.67
CA SER A 174 15.33 38.44 21.14
C SER A 174 15.30 38.46 19.62
N LEU A 175 15.14 39.65 19.02
CA LEU A 175 15.18 39.79 17.56
C LEU A 175 16.48 39.25 16.92
N PRO A 176 17.69 39.49 17.49
CA PRO A 176 18.91 38.85 16.98
C PRO A 176 18.84 37.32 16.99
N GLN A 177 18.33 36.71 18.07
CA GLN A 177 18.19 35.25 18.17
C GLN A 177 17.22 34.69 17.13
N ARG A 178 16.07 35.35 16.94
CA ARG A 178 15.10 35.00 15.87
C ARG A 178 15.73 35.10 14.48
N ARG A 179 16.52 36.13 14.22
CA ARG A 179 17.25 36.27 12.94
C ARG A 179 18.30 35.17 12.73
N THR A 180 19.05 34.79 13.76
CA THR A 180 19.99 33.66 13.68
C THR A 180 19.31 32.37 13.21
N ILE A 181 18.13 32.06 13.77
CA ILE A 181 17.37 30.88 13.36
C ILE A 181 16.80 31.05 11.94
N ALA A 182 16.25 32.22 11.63
CA ALA A 182 15.71 32.53 10.30
C ALA A 182 16.78 32.40 9.20
N ASP A 183 17.98 32.92 9.43
CA ASP A 183 19.11 32.83 8.48
C ASP A 183 19.50 31.37 8.22
N ALA A 184 19.48 30.52 9.26
CA ALA A 184 19.74 29.09 9.11
C ALA A 184 18.64 28.37 8.31
N LEU A 185 17.37 28.68 8.58
CA LEU A 185 16.22 28.14 7.83
C LEU A 185 16.25 28.56 6.35
N ILE A 186 16.56 29.83 6.07
CA ILE A 186 16.71 30.37 4.71
C ILE A 186 17.92 29.72 4.02
N THR A 187 19.02 29.50 4.73
CA THR A 187 20.19 28.77 4.19
C THR A 187 19.84 27.34 3.82
N LEU A 188 19.04 26.64 4.64
CA LEU A 188 18.55 25.30 4.32
C LEU A 188 17.64 25.29 3.10
N TYR A 189 16.73 26.26 3.00
CA TYR A 189 15.86 26.46 1.83
C TYR A 189 16.69 26.68 0.54
N ASN A 190 17.59 27.67 0.54
CA ASN A 190 18.41 28.05 -0.62
C ASN A 190 19.38 26.96 -1.10
N ARG A 191 19.69 25.95 -0.28
CA ARG A 191 20.53 24.81 -0.69
C ARG A 191 19.83 23.83 -1.61
N ARG A 192 18.51 23.73 -1.49
CA ARG A 192 17.71 22.66 -2.09
C ARG A 192 16.48 23.21 -2.84
N ASP A 193 16.33 24.53 -2.94
CA ASP A 193 15.32 25.23 -3.76
C ASP A 193 15.21 24.64 -5.18
N LYS A 194 16.33 24.30 -5.81
CA LYS A 194 16.42 23.72 -7.16
C LYS A 194 15.95 22.26 -7.24
N GLU A 195 15.93 21.55 -6.12
CA GLU A 195 15.51 20.14 -6.01
C GLU A 195 14.06 19.99 -5.53
N VAL A 196 13.52 21.01 -4.87
CA VAL A 196 12.14 21.07 -4.35
C VAL A 196 11.27 22.02 -5.19
N ASN A 197 11.83 22.60 -6.27
CA ASN A 197 11.13 23.53 -7.15
C ASN A 197 9.84 22.89 -7.70
N PRO A 198 8.66 23.53 -7.60
CA PRO A 198 7.40 22.99 -8.09
C PRO A 198 7.42 22.70 -9.60
N GLY A 199 8.26 23.40 -10.37
CA GLY A 199 8.51 23.12 -11.78
C GLY A 199 9.51 21.98 -12.05
N LYS A 200 10.01 21.27 -11.03
CA LYS A 200 10.96 20.15 -11.14
C LYS A 200 10.70 19.04 -10.10
N LYS A 201 10.32 17.86 -10.57
CA LYS A 201 10.45 16.52 -9.95
C LYS A 201 10.16 16.44 -8.44
N VAL A 202 8.89 16.31 -8.06
CA VAL A 202 8.44 16.01 -6.68
C VAL A 202 7.60 14.71 -6.67
N LYS A 203 8.20 13.58 -7.10
CA LYS A 203 7.62 12.23 -7.00
C LYS A 203 7.42 11.77 -5.54
N ILE A 204 6.23 11.38 -5.10
CA ILE A 204 6.07 10.77 -3.76
C ILE A 204 7.00 9.57 -3.61
N GLY A 205 8.00 9.71 -2.75
CA GLY A 205 9.00 8.71 -2.43
C GLY A 205 9.87 9.17 -1.27
N LYS A 206 10.44 8.22 -0.51
CA LYS A 206 11.12 8.48 0.78
C LYS A 206 12.18 9.58 0.65
N THR A 207 13.09 9.47 -0.32
CA THR A 207 14.20 10.42 -0.49
C THR A 207 13.72 11.83 -0.76
N LEU A 208 12.67 11.98 -1.57
CA LEU A 208 12.15 13.31 -1.88
C LEU A 208 11.49 13.95 -0.67
N LEU A 209 10.65 13.22 0.07
CA LEU A 209 9.95 13.79 1.22
C LEU A 209 10.92 14.38 2.23
N VAL A 210 12.06 13.72 2.46
CA VAL A 210 13.18 14.23 3.25
C VAL A 210 13.67 15.58 2.72
N HIS A 211 13.81 15.73 1.40
CA HIS A 211 14.21 16.98 0.77
C HIS A 211 13.14 18.07 0.84
N CYS A 212 11.86 17.74 0.67
CA CYS A 212 10.76 18.71 0.71
C CYS A 212 10.63 19.44 2.05
N HIS A 213 11.12 18.87 3.15
CA HIS A 213 11.10 19.53 4.46
C HIS A 213 11.94 20.82 4.52
N HIS A 214 12.91 21.03 3.61
CA HIS A 214 13.70 22.28 3.59
C HIS A 214 12.85 23.49 3.22
N ALA A 215 11.79 23.28 2.42
CA ALA A 215 10.78 24.27 2.09
C ALA A 215 9.49 24.05 2.90
N GLY A 216 9.57 23.38 4.06
CA GLY A 216 8.44 23.02 4.90
C GLY A 216 8.27 23.95 6.11
N ALA A 217 8.48 23.44 7.32
CA ALA A 217 8.14 24.11 8.57
C ALA A 217 8.74 25.54 8.71
N GLY A 218 9.93 25.78 8.17
CA GLY A 218 10.55 27.11 8.19
C GLY A 218 9.72 28.20 7.49
N GLY A 219 9.08 27.88 6.35
CA GLY A 219 8.20 28.82 5.67
C GLY A 219 6.96 29.15 6.52
N ILE A 220 6.42 28.15 7.22
CA ILE A 220 5.24 28.28 8.08
C ILE A 220 5.50 29.24 9.25
N VAL A 221 6.63 29.07 9.94
CA VAL A 221 6.89 29.81 11.19
C VAL A 221 7.43 31.22 10.97
N LEU A 222 8.11 31.48 9.84
CA LEU A 222 8.68 32.80 9.55
C LEU A 222 7.68 33.75 8.88
N TRP A 223 6.59 33.22 8.31
CA TRP A 223 5.69 34.01 7.48
C TRP A 223 4.91 35.07 8.28
N GLY A 224 4.98 36.30 7.78
CA GLY A 224 4.33 37.48 8.36
C GLY A 224 5.08 38.11 9.54
N ASP A 225 6.14 37.50 10.03
CA ASP A 225 6.81 37.95 11.25
C ASP A 225 7.73 39.17 11.03
N PRO A 226 7.88 40.06 12.03
CA PRO A 226 8.64 41.31 11.92
C PRO A 226 10.16 41.07 12.03
N LEU A 227 10.74 40.31 11.10
CA LEU A 227 12.18 40.05 11.01
C LEU A 227 12.96 41.20 10.35
N GLY A 228 12.27 42.10 9.66
CA GLY A 228 12.83 43.22 8.88
C GLY A 228 12.61 43.04 7.38
N ASP A 229 12.64 44.14 6.64
CA ASP A 229 12.24 44.17 5.21
C ASP A 229 13.04 43.23 4.31
N SER A 230 14.32 42.97 4.66
CA SER A 230 15.18 42.03 3.91
C SER A 230 14.71 40.58 3.96
N TYR A 231 13.87 40.21 4.93
CA TYR A 231 13.37 38.84 5.10
C TYR A 231 12.03 38.62 4.38
N LYS A 232 11.23 39.67 4.21
CA LYS A 232 9.83 39.55 3.80
C LYS A 232 9.66 38.73 2.50
N ALA A 233 10.40 39.10 1.47
CA ALA A 233 10.26 38.46 0.15
C ALA A 233 10.59 36.97 0.21
N ILE A 234 11.67 36.59 0.88
CA ILE A 234 12.09 35.18 0.97
C ILE A 234 11.17 34.37 1.90
N THR A 235 10.64 34.97 2.98
CA THR A 235 9.69 34.26 3.86
C THR A 235 8.32 34.07 3.20
N ASP A 236 7.87 35.03 2.38
CA ASP A 236 6.65 34.87 1.57
C ASP A 236 6.84 33.73 0.55
N GLU A 237 7.96 33.73 -0.17
CA GLU A 237 8.31 32.67 -1.12
C GLU A 237 8.36 31.28 -0.45
N MET A 238 9.03 31.16 0.70
CA MET A 238 9.13 29.90 1.45
C MET A 238 7.74 29.40 1.90
N PHE A 239 6.84 30.30 2.28
CA PHE A 239 5.49 29.93 2.71
C PHE A 239 4.63 29.47 1.53
N GLU A 240 4.62 30.21 0.43
CA GLU A 240 3.94 29.82 -0.81
C GLU A 240 4.46 28.47 -1.32
N MET A 241 5.78 28.26 -1.26
CA MET A 241 6.40 26.99 -1.58
C MET A 241 5.92 25.85 -0.68
N SER A 242 5.79 26.10 0.62
CA SER A 242 5.31 25.10 1.59
C SER A 242 3.91 24.60 1.20
N LEU A 243 3.00 25.52 0.86
CA LEU A 243 1.64 25.18 0.45
C LEU A 243 1.63 24.44 -0.89
N ALA A 244 2.35 24.96 -1.88
CA ALA A 244 2.41 24.40 -3.23
C ALA A 244 2.98 22.98 -3.24
N VAL A 245 4.02 22.71 -2.44
CA VAL A 245 4.69 21.40 -2.39
C VAL A 245 3.90 20.41 -1.55
N TRP A 246 3.46 20.78 -0.36
CA TRP A 246 2.85 19.82 0.57
C TRP A 246 1.36 19.66 0.32
N VAL A 247 0.59 20.75 0.31
CA VAL A 247 -0.87 20.71 0.23
C VAL A 247 -1.33 20.44 -1.19
N ASP A 248 -0.96 21.33 -2.11
CA ASP A 248 -1.47 21.31 -3.48
C ASP A 248 -0.92 20.12 -4.28
N ARG A 249 0.19 19.54 -3.83
CA ARG A 249 0.91 18.53 -4.59
C ARG A 249 1.10 17.21 -3.88
N ILE A 250 1.90 17.10 -2.82
CA ILE A 250 2.18 15.80 -2.19
C ILE A 250 0.89 15.19 -1.62
N PHE A 251 0.09 15.96 -0.89
CA PHE A 251 -1.14 15.45 -0.28
C PHE A 251 -2.20 15.16 -1.34
N ALA A 252 -2.41 16.09 -2.29
CA ALA A 252 -3.33 15.90 -3.40
C ALA A 252 -2.92 14.72 -4.33
N HIS A 253 -1.62 14.51 -4.55
CA HIS A 253 -1.13 13.36 -5.32
C HIS A 253 -1.34 12.05 -4.58
N GLY A 254 -1.17 12.04 -3.25
CA GLY A 254 -1.51 10.90 -2.41
C GLY A 254 -2.98 10.51 -2.56
N ASP A 255 -3.90 11.46 -2.38
CA ASP A 255 -5.35 11.22 -2.56
C ASP A 255 -5.69 10.73 -3.97
N HIS A 256 -5.14 11.37 -5.01
CA HIS A 256 -5.47 11.03 -6.40
C HIS A 256 -4.88 9.68 -6.83
N VAL A 257 -3.57 9.50 -6.68
CA VAL A 257 -2.88 8.32 -7.23
C VAL A 257 -3.05 7.10 -6.34
N MET A 258 -3.23 7.27 -5.03
CA MET A 258 -3.57 6.17 -4.12
C MET A 258 -5.08 5.97 -3.94
N GLU A 259 -5.89 6.63 -4.79
CA GLU A 259 -7.34 6.44 -4.86
C GLU A 259 -8.04 6.62 -3.49
N ASN A 260 -7.58 7.60 -2.69
CA ASN A 260 -8.08 7.94 -1.35
C ASN A 260 -7.98 6.82 -0.28
N ALA A 261 -7.21 5.76 -0.52
CA ALA A 261 -7.29 4.54 0.27
C ALA A 261 -5.98 4.18 0.99
N GLY A 262 -5.28 5.17 1.55
CA GLY A 262 -3.98 4.98 2.20
C GLY A 262 -2.89 4.52 1.22
N GLY A 263 -1.92 3.73 1.69
CA GLY A 263 -0.93 3.09 0.80
C GLY A 263 0.35 3.88 0.51
N TRP A 264 1.25 3.23 -0.25
CA TRP A 264 2.57 3.73 -0.61
C TRP A 264 3.06 3.12 -1.93
N SER A 265 3.73 3.91 -2.75
CA SER A 265 4.18 3.46 -4.08
C SER A 265 5.45 2.61 -4.05
N GLU A 266 6.28 2.76 -3.02
CA GLU A 266 7.59 2.11 -2.94
C GLU A 266 7.57 0.83 -2.07
N GLY A 267 6.38 0.30 -1.74
CA GLY A 267 6.22 -0.90 -0.92
C GLY A 267 6.47 -0.68 0.59
N ALA A 268 6.37 -1.76 1.37
CA ALA A 268 6.29 -1.69 2.84
C ALA A 268 7.51 -1.03 3.52
N SER A 269 8.75 -1.30 3.06
CA SER A 269 9.93 -0.76 3.76
C SER A 269 10.05 0.75 3.64
N TYR A 270 9.81 1.27 2.44
CA TYR A 270 9.84 2.71 2.23
C TYR A 270 8.59 3.38 2.79
N PHE A 271 7.46 2.67 2.85
CA PHE A 271 6.29 3.13 3.57
C PHE A 271 6.59 3.42 5.04
N PHE A 272 7.09 2.43 5.80
CA PHE A 272 7.35 2.62 7.24
C PHE A 272 8.46 3.63 7.54
N GLY A 273 9.35 3.93 6.59
CA GLY A 273 10.34 5.00 6.71
C GLY A 273 9.87 6.36 6.18
N GLY A 274 8.93 6.38 5.23
CA GLY A 274 8.53 7.56 4.47
C GLY A 274 7.33 8.30 5.08
N THR A 275 6.35 7.58 5.64
CA THR A 275 5.09 8.19 6.06
C THR A 275 5.19 9.12 7.26
N SER A 276 6.20 8.95 8.11
CA SER A 276 6.45 9.91 9.20
C SER A 276 6.70 11.32 8.66
N HIS A 277 7.40 11.46 7.54
CA HIS A 277 7.69 12.78 6.94
C HIS A 277 6.42 13.55 6.56
N VAL A 278 5.44 12.86 5.96
CA VAL A 278 4.16 13.49 5.60
C VAL A 278 3.31 13.80 6.82
N TYR A 279 3.31 12.96 7.85
CA TYR A 279 2.55 13.22 9.08
C TYR A 279 3.02 14.44 9.84
N PHE A 280 4.35 14.63 9.96
CA PHE A 280 4.88 15.84 10.59
C PHE A 280 4.43 17.10 9.84
N MET A 281 4.46 17.09 8.51
CA MET A 281 4.01 18.25 7.74
C MET A 281 2.49 18.42 7.77
N ALA A 282 1.72 17.33 7.73
CA ALA A 282 0.27 17.38 7.86
C ALA A 282 -0.14 17.97 9.22
N ALA A 283 0.51 17.57 10.32
CA ALA A 283 0.26 18.12 11.65
C ALA A 283 0.69 19.60 11.76
N ALA A 284 1.87 19.94 11.25
CA ALA A 284 2.37 21.32 11.23
C ALA A 284 1.45 22.27 10.45
N LEU A 285 1.00 21.86 9.26
CA LEU A 285 0.05 22.62 8.45
C LEU A 285 -1.34 22.65 9.10
N SER A 286 -1.72 21.59 9.82
CA SER A 286 -3.04 21.55 10.45
C SER A 286 -3.21 22.65 11.51
N SER A 287 -2.22 22.79 12.38
CA SER A 287 -2.22 23.86 13.39
C SER A 287 -2.06 25.24 12.73
N ALA A 288 -1.14 25.38 11.78
CA ALA A 288 -0.83 26.68 11.19
C ALA A 288 -1.98 27.25 10.35
N LEU A 289 -2.69 26.39 9.63
CA LEU A 289 -3.80 26.76 8.75
C LEU A 289 -5.15 26.73 9.48
N GLY A 290 -5.23 26.12 10.67
CA GLY A 290 -6.47 25.95 11.42
C GLY A 290 -7.43 24.94 10.77
N GLU A 291 -6.92 24.01 9.96
CA GLU A 291 -7.69 22.99 9.26
C GLU A 291 -6.99 21.63 9.40
N ASN A 292 -7.70 20.60 9.84
CA ASN A 292 -7.10 19.28 10.04
C ASN A 292 -6.81 18.56 8.70
N MET A 293 -5.53 18.52 8.31
CA MET A 293 -5.06 17.91 7.07
C MET A 293 -5.33 16.39 7.03
N PHE A 294 -5.36 15.71 8.17
CA PHE A 294 -5.64 14.27 8.23
C PHE A 294 -7.10 13.95 7.92
N THR A 295 -8.01 14.89 8.13
CA THR A 295 -9.43 14.74 7.76
C THR A 295 -9.76 15.37 6.42
N ARG A 296 -8.91 16.30 5.94
CA ARG A 296 -9.03 16.91 4.61
C ARG A 296 -8.65 15.93 3.50
N PHE A 297 -7.58 15.16 3.71
CA PHE A 297 -7.08 14.19 2.75
C PHE A 297 -7.34 12.77 3.25
N ASP A 298 -8.17 12.04 2.50
CA ASP A 298 -8.60 10.69 2.85
C ASP A 298 -7.43 9.70 2.88
N TRP A 299 -6.39 9.96 2.06
CA TRP A 299 -5.14 9.20 2.05
C TRP A 299 -4.55 9.05 3.45
N PHE A 300 -4.42 10.14 4.23
CA PHE A 300 -3.84 10.06 5.57
C PHE A 300 -4.71 9.29 6.54
N ARG A 301 -6.01 9.60 6.50
CA ARG A 301 -7.00 8.98 7.39
C ARG A 301 -6.99 7.47 7.24
N ASP A 302 -6.76 6.96 6.03
CA ASP A 302 -6.95 5.54 5.70
C ASP A 302 -5.66 4.72 5.75
N ILE A 303 -4.50 5.34 6.02
CA ILE A 303 -3.23 4.61 6.17
C ILE A 303 -3.32 3.49 7.21
N PRO A 304 -3.86 3.67 8.43
CA PRO A 304 -3.91 2.57 9.39
C PRO A 304 -4.82 1.42 8.95
N ARG A 305 -5.90 1.68 8.20
CA ARG A 305 -6.71 0.63 7.54
C ARG A 305 -5.87 -0.11 6.52
N TYR A 306 -5.17 0.61 5.64
CA TYR A 306 -4.26 -0.01 4.69
C TYR A 306 -3.26 -0.94 5.39
N ILE A 307 -2.56 -0.47 6.44
CA ILE A 307 -1.61 -1.30 7.20
C ILE A 307 -2.32 -2.55 7.71
N TYR A 308 -3.48 -2.42 8.35
CA TYR A 308 -4.21 -3.57 8.89
C TYR A 308 -4.42 -4.65 7.83
N PHE A 309 -4.95 -4.30 6.65
CA PHE A 309 -5.14 -5.25 5.54
C PHE A 309 -3.82 -5.74 4.93
N TYR A 310 -2.78 -4.90 4.95
CA TYR A 310 -1.49 -5.18 4.35
C TYR A 310 -0.63 -6.16 5.19
N LEU A 311 -0.92 -6.32 6.49
CA LEU A 311 -0.32 -7.35 7.34
C LEU A 311 -0.84 -8.76 7.01
N LEU A 312 0.02 -9.76 7.14
CA LEU A 312 -0.37 -11.17 7.10
C LEU A 312 -1.25 -11.50 8.33
N PRO A 313 -2.28 -12.36 8.18
CA PRO A 313 -3.15 -12.71 9.31
C PRO A 313 -2.44 -13.44 10.44
N GLY A 314 -1.50 -14.33 10.11
CA GLY A 314 -0.82 -15.18 11.08
C GLY A 314 0.60 -14.73 11.40
N LYS A 315 1.03 -14.98 12.64
CA LYS A 315 2.43 -14.83 13.04
C LYS A 315 3.28 -15.95 12.45
N ILE A 316 4.46 -15.61 11.95
CA ILE A 316 5.44 -16.53 11.37
C ILE A 316 6.64 -16.64 12.31
N SER A 317 7.12 -17.85 12.57
CA SER A 317 8.33 -18.07 13.36
C SER A 317 9.60 -17.71 12.55
N ASP A 318 10.44 -16.82 13.09
CA ASP A 318 11.79 -16.53 12.54
C ASP A 318 12.91 -17.36 13.19
N GLY A 319 12.55 -18.39 13.97
CA GLY A 319 13.47 -19.23 14.73
C GLY A 319 13.61 -18.83 16.20
N GLU A 320 13.30 -17.57 16.55
CA GLU A 320 13.33 -17.10 17.95
C GLU A 320 11.95 -16.68 18.44
N LYS A 321 11.16 -15.99 17.59
CA LYS A 321 9.84 -15.46 17.95
C LYS A 321 8.86 -15.61 16.79
N ARG A 322 7.58 -15.66 17.14
CA ARG A 322 6.48 -15.55 16.17
C ARG A 322 6.15 -14.07 15.97
N LYS A 323 6.34 -13.57 14.75
CA LYS A 323 6.18 -12.15 14.40
C LYS A 323 5.19 -11.97 13.28
N ILE A 324 4.64 -10.76 13.18
CA ILE A 324 3.71 -10.38 12.12
C ILE A 324 4.50 -9.66 11.04
N TYR A 325 4.11 -9.86 9.79
CA TYR A 325 4.79 -9.26 8.66
C TYR A 325 3.81 -8.61 7.69
N ALA A 326 4.18 -7.47 7.13
CA ALA A 326 3.59 -6.91 5.93
C ALA A 326 4.12 -7.65 4.69
N GLN A 327 3.25 -7.88 3.70
CA GLN A 327 3.62 -8.50 2.42
C GLN A 327 4.07 -7.46 1.39
N ARG A 328 4.79 -7.85 0.34
CA ARG A 328 5.19 -7.01 -0.82
C ARG A 328 6.05 -5.83 -0.41
N ASN A 329 7.34 -6.03 -0.54
CA ASN A 329 8.32 -5.02 -0.20
C ASN A 329 9.49 -5.12 -1.18
N ASP A 330 9.82 -3.96 -1.74
CA ASP A 330 10.78 -3.76 -2.82
C ASP A 330 12.22 -4.11 -2.40
N THR A 331 12.48 -4.15 -1.10
CA THR A 331 13.78 -4.54 -0.53
C THR A 331 13.81 -6.02 -0.20
N VAL A 332 12.89 -6.49 0.65
CA VAL A 332 12.75 -7.87 1.12
C VAL A 332 11.28 -8.28 1.05
N ALA A 333 10.94 -9.50 0.63
CA ALA A 333 9.55 -9.87 0.33
C ALA A 333 8.52 -9.60 1.45
N LEU A 334 8.93 -9.66 2.73
CA LEU A 334 8.09 -9.27 3.88
C LEU A 334 8.78 -8.23 4.77
N ARG A 335 8.02 -7.42 5.51
CA ARG A 335 8.57 -6.45 6.47
C ARG A 335 7.94 -6.68 7.82
N GLU A 336 8.76 -6.88 8.85
CA GLU A 336 8.29 -7.07 10.22
C GLU A 336 7.41 -5.90 10.65
N TRP A 337 6.24 -6.22 11.21
CA TRP A 337 5.38 -5.31 11.95
C TRP A 337 5.89 -5.26 13.38
N ASP A 338 6.82 -4.35 13.59
CA ASP A 338 7.50 -4.13 14.86
C ASP A 338 6.92 -2.92 15.58
N ALA A 339 7.41 -2.67 16.79
CA ALA A 339 7.00 -1.52 17.56
C ALA A 339 7.29 -0.20 16.80
N ASP A 340 8.42 -0.10 16.08
CA ASP A 340 8.79 1.08 15.30
C ASP A 340 7.74 1.41 14.23
N ALA A 341 7.10 0.41 13.64
CA ALA A 341 6.04 0.59 12.66
C ALA A 341 4.73 1.18 13.25
N VAL A 342 4.48 1.03 14.56
CA VAL A 342 3.28 1.60 15.25
C VAL A 342 3.22 3.11 15.16
N LYS A 343 4.37 3.78 15.10
CA LYS A 343 4.45 5.24 14.97
C LYS A 343 3.70 5.76 13.73
N GLN A 344 3.41 4.89 12.77
CA GLN A 344 2.67 5.26 11.56
C GLN A 344 1.15 5.34 11.77
N VAL A 345 0.66 4.88 12.93
CA VAL A 345 -0.77 4.87 13.27
C VAL A 345 -1.09 5.95 14.31
N THR A 346 -0.21 6.15 15.30
CA THR A 346 -0.40 7.10 16.41
C THR A 346 -0.83 8.52 15.97
N PRO A 347 -0.14 9.19 15.01
CA PRO A 347 -0.51 10.55 14.61
C PRO A 347 -1.93 10.61 14.04
N VAL A 348 -2.35 9.58 13.31
CA VAL A 348 -3.68 9.51 12.71
C VAL A 348 -4.75 9.34 13.80
N ILE A 349 -4.51 8.48 14.81
CA ILE A 349 -5.43 8.34 15.96
C ILE A 349 -5.66 9.70 16.60
N ALA A 350 -4.59 10.40 16.98
CA ALA A 350 -4.67 11.69 17.64
C ALA A 350 -5.36 12.75 16.77
N ALA A 351 -5.08 12.76 15.46
CA ALA A 351 -5.67 13.72 14.55
C ALA A 351 -7.18 13.48 14.34
N VAL A 352 -7.65 12.23 14.34
CA VAL A 352 -9.07 11.93 14.03
C VAL A 352 -9.94 11.71 15.26
N LYS A 353 -9.38 11.55 16.48
CA LYS A 353 -10.16 11.16 17.68
C LYS A 353 -11.36 12.03 18.02
N LYS A 354 -11.32 13.33 17.72
CA LYS A 354 -12.47 14.23 17.96
C LYS A 354 -13.52 14.15 16.85
N ALA A 355 -13.09 14.12 15.60
CA ALA A 355 -13.98 14.14 14.44
C ALA A 355 -14.58 12.76 14.14
N GLN A 356 -13.84 11.69 14.43
CA GLN A 356 -14.17 10.30 14.09
C GLN A 356 -13.75 9.35 15.24
N PRO A 357 -14.40 9.44 16.42
CA PRO A 357 -13.99 8.69 17.61
C PRO A 357 -14.05 7.16 17.43
N GLU A 358 -15.01 6.64 16.66
CA GLU A 358 -15.07 5.20 16.37
C GLU A 358 -13.89 4.72 15.51
N LEU A 359 -13.47 5.53 14.53
CA LEU A 359 -12.31 5.23 13.69
C LEU A 359 -11.01 5.27 14.51
N ALA A 360 -10.83 6.31 15.32
CA ALA A 360 -9.71 6.41 16.24
C ALA A 360 -9.68 5.22 17.22
N GLY A 361 -10.87 4.82 17.72
CA GLY A 361 -11.02 3.64 18.57
C GLY A 361 -10.62 2.34 17.89
N PHE A 362 -10.96 2.17 16.61
CA PHE A 362 -10.52 1.03 15.81
C PHE A 362 -9.00 1.01 15.61
N TYR A 363 -8.40 2.17 15.34
CA TYR A 363 -6.96 2.29 15.18
C TYR A 363 -6.20 2.02 16.48
N ARG A 364 -6.73 2.48 17.62
CA ARG A 364 -6.21 2.11 18.95
C ARG A 364 -6.30 0.60 19.18
N TRP A 365 -7.49 0.01 18.96
CA TRP A 365 -7.69 -1.43 19.09
C TRP A 365 -6.70 -2.22 18.23
N PHE A 366 -6.48 -1.81 16.98
CA PHE A 366 -5.53 -2.45 16.08
C PHE A 366 -4.13 -2.56 16.68
N ILE A 367 -3.59 -1.48 17.24
CA ILE A 367 -2.18 -1.46 17.70
C ILE A 367 -1.99 -1.93 19.15
N GLU A 368 -3.03 -1.92 19.99
CA GLU A 368 -2.92 -2.29 21.43
C GLU A 368 -3.58 -3.64 21.78
N ASP A 369 -4.73 -3.93 21.17
CA ASP A 369 -5.65 -4.96 21.66
C ASP A 369 -5.85 -6.12 20.66
N SER A 370 -5.59 -5.90 19.38
CA SER A 370 -5.81 -6.90 18.35
C SER A 370 -4.78 -8.05 18.41
N GLU A 371 -5.12 -9.19 17.81
CA GLU A 371 -4.15 -10.28 17.56
C GLU A 371 -2.98 -9.82 16.67
N ARG A 372 -3.14 -8.67 15.98
CA ARG A 372 -2.13 -8.06 15.12
C ARG A 372 -1.23 -7.02 15.81
N LYS A 373 -1.33 -6.85 17.12
CA LYS A 373 -0.45 -5.91 17.83
C LYS A 373 1.02 -6.33 17.73
N PRO A 374 1.96 -5.38 17.58
CA PRO A 374 3.38 -5.69 17.56
C PRO A 374 3.90 -6.00 18.98
N GLU A 375 5.04 -6.70 19.04
CA GLU A 375 5.70 -7.07 20.30
C GLU A 375 7.14 -6.49 20.37
N PRO A 376 7.51 -5.72 21.41
CA PRO A 376 6.66 -5.23 22.50
C PRO A 376 5.60 -4.25 22.01
N ALA A 377 4.49 -4.17 22.74
CA ALA A 377 3.38 -3.25 22.46
C ALA A 377 3.77 -1.82 22.87
N GLY A 378 4.67 -1.18 22.10
CA GLY A 378 5.07 0.21 22.38
C GLY A 378 6.52 0.48 22.02
N TYR A 379 6.73 1.20 20.92
CA TYR A 379 8.08 1.61 20.49
C TYR A 379 8.78 2.46 21.55
N TYR A 380 8.01 3.33 22.18
CA TYR A 380 8.51 4.36 23.09
C TYR A 380 8.71 3.87 24.53
N GLU A 381 8.19 2.69 24.91
CA GLU A 381 8.42 2.11 26.24
C GLU A 381 9.86 1.61 26.43
N THR A 382 10.53 1.29 25.33
CA THR A 382 11.92 0.78 25.34
C THR A 382 12.96 1.86 25.05
N MET A 383 12.52 3.09 24.79
CA MET A 383 13.36 4.22 24.39
C MET A 383 13.44 5.26 25.51
N PRO A 384 14.57 6.00 25.63
CA PRO A 384 14.65 7.13 26.55
C PRO A 384 13.49 8.13 26.32
N PRO A 385 12.86 8.65 27.39
CA PRO A 385 11.72 9.58 27.29
C PRO A 385 11.95 10.75 26.33
N ARG A 386 13.17 11.28 26.33
CA ARG A 386 13.60 12.43 25.50
C ARG A 386 13.60 12.19 24.00
N LEU A 387 13.52 10.93 23.53
CA LEU A 387 13.59 10.66 22.09
C LEU A 387 12.26 10.82 21.37
N TYR A 388 11.16 10.31 21.94
CA TYR A 388 9.91 10.18 21.19
C TYR A 388 8.64 10.52 21.98
N TRP A 389 8.71 10.65 23.30
CA TRP A 389 7.51 10.84 24.12
C TRP A 389 6.82 12.17 23.81
N LEU A 390 7.60 13.23 23.54
CA LEU A 390 7.05 14.54 23.17
C LEU A 390 6.00 14.44 22.06
N PHE A 391 6.34 13.86 20.91
CA PHE A 391 5.41 13.77 19.79
C PHE A 391 4.41 12.63 19.95
N PHE A 392 4.87 11.41 20.23
CA PHE A 392 4.02 10.22 20.10
C PHE A 392 3.24 9.85 21.36
N LYS A 393 3.62 10.40 22.52
CA LYS A 393 2.94 10.13 23.80
C LYS A 393 2.16 11.33 24.30
N PHE A 394 2.69 12.55 24.11
CA PHE A 394 2.07 13.78 24.63
C PHE A 394 1.29 14.54 23.56
N LEU A 395 1.95 15.06 22.51
CA LEU A 395 1.28 15.86 21.47
C LEU A 395 0.27 15.04 20.66
N TRP A 396 0.62 13.80 20.30
CA TRP A 396 -0.24 12.86 19.58
C TRP A 396 -0.66 11.68 20.45
N GLY A 397 -0.79 11.91 21.75
CA GLY A 397 -1.31 10.94 22.69
C GLY A 397 -2.78 10.60 22.43
N TYR A 398 -3.14 9.34 22.69
CA TYR A 398 -4.47 8.79 22.41
C TYR A 398 -5.00 7.89 23.54
N SER A 399 -4.41 7.95 24.73
CA SER A 399 -4.87 7.17 25.89
C SER A 399 -6.31 7.48 26.33
N ASP A 400 -6.83 8.64 25.92
CA ASP A 400 -8.22 9.08 26.09
C ASP A 400 -9.21 8.44 25.09
N VAL A 401 -8.71 7.81 24.03
CA VAL A 401 -9.54 7.22 22.96
C VAL A 401 -10.09 5.87 23.40
N LYS A 402 -11.40 5.67 23.41
CA LYS A 402 -11.96 4.35 23.71
C LYS A 402 -11.66 3.36 22.57
N SER A 403 -11.10 2.20 22.91
CA SER A 403 -10.86 1.08 21.97
C SER A 403 -12.18 0.55 21.38
N VAL A 404 -12.19 0.25 20.07
CA VAL A 404 -13.34 -0.24 19.29
C VAL A 404 -12.89 -1.42 18.42
N THR A 405 -13.51 -2.60 18.56
CA THR A 405 -13.09 -3.78 17.79
C THR A 405 -13.43 -3.66 16.31
N ALA A 406 -12.83 -4.50 15.46
CA ALA A 406 -13.15 -4.54 14.04
C ALA A 406 -14.65 -4.82 13.76
N GLU A 407 -15.32 -5.65 14.56
CA GLU A 407 -16.77 -5.92 14.46
C GLU A 407 -17.60 -4.71 14.81
N GLN A 408 -17.25 -4.03 15.90
CA GLN A 408 -17.94 -2.83 16.37
C GLN A 408 -17.82 -1.72 15.32
N PHE A 409 -16.64 -1.59 14.72
CA PHE A 409 -16.38 -0.67 13.61
C PHE A 409 -16.98 -1.14 12.27
N LYS A 410 -17.47 -2.39 12.20
CA LYS A 410 -18.01 -3.03 10.98
C LYS A 410 -17.01 -3.04 9.83
N LEU A 411 -15.75 -3.35 10.14
CA LEU A 411 -14.69 -3.45 9.15
C LEU A 411 -15.06 -4.52 8.10
N PRO A 412 -15.01 -4.22 6.79
CA PRO A 412 -15.28 -5.21 5.76
C PRO A 412 -14.17 -6.27 5.72
N LEU A 413 -14.47 -7.44 5.15
CA LEU A 413 -13.46 -8.48 4.92
C LEU A 413 -12.56 -8.18 3.71
N SER A 414 -12.98 -7.27 2.84
CA SER A 414 -12.30 -6.99 1.58
C SER A 414 -12.32 -5.50 1.28
N GLY A 415 -11.30 -5.01 0.58
CA GLY A 415 -11.20 -3.62 0.20
C GLY A 415 -10.12 -3.38 -0.86
N ARG A 416 -10.14 -2.16 -1.43
CA ARG A 416 -9.15 -1.66 -2.37
C ARG A 416 -8.34 -0.57 -1.68
N PHE A 417 -7.02 -0.63 -1.78
CA PHE A 417 -6.10 0.27 -1.06
C PHE A 417 -4.90 0.67 -1.91
N GLY A 418 -4.28 1.80 -1.57
CA GLY A 418 -3.03 2.25 -2.19
C GLY A 418 -3.08 2.33 -3.72
N LEU A 419 -2.03 1.83 -4.39
CA LEU A 419 -1.94 1.76 -5.86
C LEU A 419 -2.79 0.61 -6.44
N GLY A 420 -4.07 0.51 -6.04
CA GLY A 420 -5.02 -0.47 -6.55
C GLY A 420 -4.85 -1.90 -6.00
N ASP A 421 -4.32 -2.05 -4.79
CA ASP A 421 -4.22 -3.35 -4.12
C ASP A 421 -5.62 -3.76 -3.63
N VAL A 422 -6.19 -4.80 -4.23
CA VAL A 422 -7.43 -5.41 -3.74
C VAL A 422 -7.07 -6.53 -2.78
N ILE A 423 -7.41 -6.35 -1.51
CA ILE A 423 -7.09 -7.29 -0.43
C ILE A 423 -8.38 -7.97 0.02
N LEU A 424 -8.38 -9.30 0.03
CA LEU A 424 -9.52 -10.14 0.37
C LEU A 424 -9.16 -11.03 1.57
N LEU A 425 -9.92 -10.96 2.66
CA LEU A 425 -9.72 -11.76 3.86
C LEU A 425 -10.86 -12.75 4.08
N SER A 426 -10.58 -13.95 4.56
CA SER A 426 -11.66 -14.86 4.96
C SER A 426 -12.24 -14.56 6.34
N ASP A 427 -11.43 -13.93 7.20
CA ASP A 427 -11.72 -13.60 8.59
C ASP A 427 -10.82 -12.44 9.05
N LEU A 428 -11.25 -11.65 10.04
CA LEU A 428 -10.52 -10.48 10.55
C LEU A 428 -9.53 -10.84 11.66
N HIS A 429 -9.86 -11.82 12.50
CA HIS A 429 -9.08 -12.13 13.71
C HIS A 429 -8.19 -13.33 13.51
N SER A 430 -8.67 -14.36 12.82
CA SER A 430 -7.97 -15.63 12.79
C SER A 430 -6.56 -15.50 12.21
N GLU A 431 -5.56 -15.97 12.97
CA GLU A 431 -4.20 -16.23 12.44
C GLU A 431 -4.23 -17.19 11.22
N ASN A 432 -5.31 -17.95 11.08
CA ASN A 432 -5.56 -18.90 10.02
C ASN A 432 -6.47 -18.32 8.92
N ALA A 433 -6.72 -17.01 8.88
CA ALA A 433 -7.49 -16.43 7.79
C ALA A 433 -6.76 -16.60 6.45
N THR A 434 -7.52 -16.85 5.38
CA THR A 434 -7.02 -16.68 4.02
C THR A 434 -6.85 -15.19 3.78
N LYS A 435 -5.72 -14.81 3.21
CA LYS A 435 -5.50 -13.48 2.65
C LYS A 435 -5.09 -13.62 1.19
N ILE A 436 -5.78 -12.89 0.33
CA ILE A 436 -5.44 -12.76 -1.09
C ILE A 436 -5.17 -11.29 -1.35
N ASN A 437 -4.01 -10.98 -1.91
CA ASN A 437 -3.77 -9.68 -2.52
C ASN A 437 -3.86 -9.84 -4.03
N PHE A 438 -4.60 -8.95 -4.69
CA PHE A 438 -4.69 -8.88 -6.15
C PHE A 438 -4.35 -7.46 -6.61
N TYR A 439 -3.27 -7.33 -7.37
CA TYR A 439 -2.72 -6.03 -7.76
C TYR A 439 -3.42 -5.51 -9.00
N THR A 440 -4.28 -4.50 -8.83
CA THR A 440 -5.11 -3.92 -9.89
C THR A 440 -4.78 -2.44 -10.12
N SER A 441 -3.48 -2.14 -10.14
CA SER A 441 -2.95 -0.79 -10.25
C SER A 441 -3.46 -0.08 -11.48
N GLN A 442 -4.09 1.07 -11.26
CA GLN A 442 -4.48 1.98 -12.34
C GLN A 442 -3.30 2.82 -12.82
N TYR A 443 -2.41 3.16 -11.89
CA TYR A 443 -1.24 4.00 -12.12
C TYR A 443 0.04 3.27 -11.76
N SER A 444 1.12 3.56 -12.50
CA SER A 444 2.48 3.14 -12.15
C SER A 444 3.30 4.35 -11.75
N LEU A 445 3.90 4.27 -10.55
CA LEU A 445 4.83 5.26 -10.04
C LEU A 445 6.24 4.65 -10.04
N PRO A 446 7.10 5.05 -10.99
CA PRO A 446 8.41 4.43 -11.19
C PRO A 446 9.34 4.77 -10.03
N ARG A 447 10.04 3.76 -9.50
CA ARG A 447 11.34 3.81 -8.80
C ARG A 447 11.58 2.53 -8.04
N HIS A 448 10.60 2.14 -7.24
CA HIS A 448 10.62 1.01 -6.31
C HIS A 448 9.39 0.11 -6.45
N ALA A 449 8.33 0.57 -7.14
CA ALA A 449 7.23 -0.30 -7.54
C ALA A 449 7.74 -1.42 -8.45
N ASP A 450 7.22 -2.64 -8.21
CA ASP A 450 7.44 -3.79 -9.08
C ASP A 450 6.48 -3.76 -10.28
N GLU A 451 6.81 -4.52 -11.33
CA GLU A 451 5.99 -4.64 -12.53
C GLU A 451 5.02 -5.83 -12.38
N ASP A 452 4.25 -5.78 -11.30
CA ASP A 452 3.42 -6.88 -10.78
C ASP A 452 1.93 -6.67 -11.04
N HIS A 453 1.56 -5.77 -11.95
CA HIS A 453 0.16 -5.50 -12.30
C HIS A 453 -0.55 -6.81 -12.69
N GLY A 454 -1.77 -7.01 -12.21
CA GLY A 454 -2.53 -8.25 -12.40
C GLY A 454 -1.95 -9.46 -11.66
N ALA A 455 -0.85 -9.36 -10.91
CA ALA A 455 -0.36 -10.45 -10.08
C ALA A 455 -1.22 -10.62 -8.83
N PHE A 456 -1.13 -11.80 -8.21
CA PHE A 456 -1.81 -12.09 -6.96
C PHE A 456 -0.92 -12.85 -6.00
N THR A 457 -1.25 -12.80 -4.71
CA THR A 457 -0.65 -13.63 -3.67
C THR A 457 -1.73 -14.30 -2.85
N ILE A 458 -1.38 -15.42 -2.20
CA ILE A 458 -2.29 -16.20 -1.36
C ILE A 458 -1.54 -16.65 -0.11
N PHE A 459 -2.09 -16.31 1.05
CA PHE A 459 -1.65 -16.80 2.35
C PHE A 459 -2.80 -17.55 3.03
N LYS A 460 -2.53 -18.74 3.55
CA LYS A 460 -3.42 -19.52 4.44
C LYS A 460 -2.58 -20.60 5.12
N TYR A 461 -2.47 -20.58 6.45
CA TYR A 461 -1.55 -21.45 7.20
C TYR A 461 -0.08 -21.38 6.68
N GLY A 462 0.34 -20.17 6.27
CA GLY A 462 1.59 -19.92 5.56
C GLY A 462 1.37 -19.47 4.11
N THR A 463 2.42 -18.97 3.47
CA THR A 463 2.35 -18.49 2.09
C THR A 463 2.17 -19.65 1.10
N LEU A 464 1.23 -19.51 0.16
CA LEU A 464 0.90 -20.54 -0.85
C LEU A 464 1.19 -20.05 -2.28
N ALA A 465 0.84 -18.79 -2.56
CA ALA A 465 1.25 -18.07 -3.75
C ALA A 465 1.94 -16.78 -3.30
N LEU A 466 3.16 -16.54 -3.78
CA LEU A 466 3.98 -15.43 -3.29
C LEU A 466 4.33 -14.43 -4.38
N ASP A 467 4.82 -13.30 -3.88
CA ASP A 467 5.53 -12.31 -4.65
C ASP A 467 7.03 -12.50 -4.38
N GLY A 468 7.76 -12.91 -5.41
CA GLY A 468 9.04 -13.58 -5.29
C GLY A 468 10.24 -12.63 -5.36
N GLY A 469 11.39 -13.16 -4.98
CA GLY A 469 12.65 -12.43 -5.05
C GLY A 469 12.91 -11.46 -3.90
N VAL A 470 14.15 -11.00 -3.81
CA VAL A 470 14.64 -10.03 -2.82
C VAL A 470 15.67 -9.14 -3.50
N ALA A 471 15.43 -7.83 -3.57
CA ALA A 471 16.34 -6.91 -4.25
C ALA A 471 17.47 -6.40 -3.35
N LYS A 472 17.17 -6.22 -2.05
CA LYS A 472 18.06 -5.60 -1.06
C LYS A 472 17.97 -6.35 0.28
N GLY A 473 18.97 -6.20 1.15
CA GLY A 473 18.90 -6.77 2.50
C GLY A 473 20.26 -7.19 3.04
N LYS A 474 20.41 -7.13 4.37
CA LYS A 474 21.63 -7.54 5.09
C LYS A 474 21.68 -9.06 5.39
N SER A 475 20.66 -9.82 5.01
CA SER A 475 20.52 -11.24 5.32
C SER A 475 21.17 -12.17 4.28
N ASP A 476 21.24 -13.45 4.67
CA ASP A 476 21.57 -14.63 3.85
C ASP A 476 20.46 -15.01 2.84
N LEU A 477 19.43 -14.17 2.69
CA LEU A 477 18.36 -14.42 1.72
C LEU A 477 18.92 -14.36 0.29
N PRO A 478 18.43 -15.22 -0.62
CA PRO A 478 18.77 -15.18 -2.04
C PRO A 478 18.37 -13.84 -2.66
N LYS A 479 19.29 -13.18 -3.38
CA LYS A 479 19.08 -11.83 -3.93
C LYS A 479 19.03 -11.84 -5.44
N SER A 480 18.29 -10.90 -6.03
CA SER A 480 18.28 -10.63 -7.46
C SER A 480 18.16 -9.14 -7.72
N ASN A 481 18.86 -8.61 -8.71
CA ASN A 481 18.65 -7.23 -9.16
C ASN A 481 17.52 -7.11 -10.19
N LYS A 482 16.85 -8.22 -10.52
CA LYS A 482 15.76 -8.31 -11.50
C LYS A 482 14.41 -8.64 -10.85
N THR A 483 14.21 -8.38 -9.56
CA THR A 483 12.97 -8.76 -8.83
C THR A 483 11.70 -8.19 -9.42
N ARG A 484 11.79 -7.13 -10.22
CA ARG A 484 10.65 -6.54 -10.94
C ARG A 484 10.15 -7.38 -12.11
N ALA A 485 10.95 -8.35 -12.56
CA ALA A 485 10.62 -9.11 -13.75
C ALA A 485 9.42 -10.03 -13.49
N ALA A 486 8.62 -10.29 -14.52
CA ALA A 486 7.40 -11.08 -14.45
C ALA A 486 7.63 -12.48 -13.86
N VAL A 487 8.83 -13.03 -14.05
CA VAL A 487 9.29 -14.31 -13.50
C VAL A 487 9.30 -14.40 -11.97
N TYR A 488 9.10 -13.29 -11.26
CA TYR A 488 8.99 -13.23 -9.79
C TYR A 488 7.55 -13.08 -9.30
N HIS A 489 6.57 -12.94 -10.19
CA HIS A 489 5.19 -12.64 -9.80
C HIS A 489 4.23 -13.75 -10.26
N SER A 490 3.13 -13.95 -9.53
CA SER A 490 2.07 -14.89 -9.96
C SER A 490 1.08 -14.19 -10.89
N LYS A 491 1.43 -14.10 -12.18
CA LYS A 491 0.74 -13.33 -13.23
C LYS A 491 0.78 -14.03 -14.58
N VAL A 492 0.20 -13.43 -15.62
CA VAL A 492 0.51 -13.83 -17.01
C VAL A 492 1.74 -13.06 -17.50
N ALA A 493 2.67 -13.76 -18.13
CA ALA A 493 3.83 -13.20 -18.78
C ALA A 493 3.86 -13.53 -20.27
N LEU A 494 4.52 -12.67 -21.05
CA LEU A 494 4.71 -12.86 -22.48
C LEU A 494 6.10 -13.42 -22.74
N TYR A 495 6.22 -14.42 -23.60
CA TYR A 495 7.49 -15.07 -23.90
C TYR A 495 7.81 -14.93 -25.38
N ASN A 496 8.95 -14.34 -25.72
CA ASN A 496 9.48 -14.37 -27.09
C ASN A 496 10.43 -15.56 -27.24
N PRO A 497 10.10 -16.57 -28.06
CA PRO A 497 10.99 -17.69 -28.31
C PRO A 497 12.31 -17.29 -28.98
N GLU A 498 12.33 -16.21 -29.77
CA GLU A 498 13.54 -15.79 -30.51
C GLU A 498 14.59 -15.17 -29.60
N GLU A 499 14.15 -14.41 -28.59
CA GLU A 499 15.03 -13.76 -27.62
C GLU A 499 15.28 -14.60 -26.36
N SER A 500 14.54 -15.72 -26.20
CA SER A 500 14.62 -16.56 -25.00
C SER A 500 14.41 -15.71 -23.74
N GLN A 501 13.35 -14.89 -23.77
CA GLN A 501 13.06 -13.93 -22.72
C GLN A 501 11.56 -13.91 -22.41
N LEU A 502 11.24 -13.96 -21.11
CA LEU A 502 9.94 -13.53 -20.62
C LEU A 502 9.99 -12.00 -20.53
N TYR A 503 9.16 -11.36 -21.34
CA TYR A 503 9.00 -9.92 -21.33
C TYR A 503 8.13 -9.52 -20.18
N ASP A 504 8.56 -8.41 -19.62
CA ASP A 504 7.84 -7.71 -18.59
C ASP A 504 6.77 -6.80 -19.22
N TYR A 505 6.21 -5.96 -18.36
CA TYR A 505 5.40 -4.84 -18.76
C TYR A 505 6.29 -3.76 -19.33
N SER A 506 6.15 -3.45 -20.62
CA SER A 506 6.77 -2.24 -21.15
C SER A 506 5.92 -1.04 -20.74
N THR A 507 6.09 -0.61 -19.50
CA THR A 507 5.48 0.62 -19.02
C THR A 507 6.40 1.76 -19.45
N LYS A 508 6.13 2.34 -20.63
CA LYS A 508 6.70 3.63 -21.03
C LYS A 508 6.04 4.73 -20.17
N VAL A 509 6.26 4.65 -18.86
CA VAL A 509 5.81 5.65 -17.91
C VAL A 509 6.57 6.95 -18.15
N ASN A 510 5.86 8.05 -18.00
CA ASN A 510 6.49 9.36 -17.92
C ASN A 510 7.03 9.55 -16.51
N ASP A 511 8.30 9.21 -16.34
CA ASP A 511 9.09 9.44 -15.16
C ASP A 511 9.23 10.93 -14.78
N ASP A 512 8.89 11.87 -15.66
CA ASP A 512 8.93 13.30 -15.36
C ASP A 512 7.59 13.84 -14.84
N ALA A 513 6.51 13.05 -14.91
CA ALA A 513 5.22 13.43 -14.35
C ALA A 513 5.22 13.26 -12.83
N ASP A 514 4.76 14.30 -12.14
CA ASP A 514 5.12 14.55 -10.76
C ASP A 514 4.03 15.33 -9.99
N ALA A 515 2.90 15.63 -10.63
CA ALA A 515 1.69 16.20 -10.02
C ALA A 515 0.44 15.43 -10.47
N PRO A 516 -0.67 15.45 -9.69
CA PRO A 516 -1.86 14.69 -10.05
C PRO A 516 -2.47 15.19 -11.37
N TRP A 517 -2.42 16.48 -11.67
CA TRP A 517 -2.94 17.08 -12.91
C TRP A 517 -2.06 16.88 -14.15
N ASP A 518 -0.87 16.29 -14.04
CA ASP A 518 -0.04 16.04 -15.20
C ASP A 518 -0.73 15.07 -16.15
N ALA A 519 -0.71 15.39 -17.45
CA ALA A 519 -1.38 14.59 -18.48
C ALA A 519 -1.00 13.10 -18.45
N ALA A 520 0.20 12.75 -17.96
CA ALA A 520 0.61 11.36 -17.80
C ALA A 520 -0.07 10.64 -16.62
N ASN A 521 -0.39 11.35 -15.53
CA ASN A 521 -1.10 10.83 -14.34
C ASN A 521 -2.63 10.92 -14.48
N GLN A 522 -3.12 11.35 -15.64
CA GLN A 522 -4.55 11.34 -15.97
C GLN A 522 -4.98 10.02 -16.60
N THR A 523 -6.26 9.68 -16.52
CA THR A 523 -6.85 8.55 -17.26
C THR A 523 -6.52 8.71 -18.73
N GLY A 524 -5.91 7.68 -19.32
CA GLY A 524 -5.45 7.75 -20.71
C GLY A 524 -3.96 8.08 -20.87
N GLY A 525 -3.36 8.77 -19.89
CA GLY A 525 -1.97 9.21 -19.88
C GLY A 525 -0.92 8.11 -19.76
N ALA A 526 0.36 8.45 -19.94
CA ALA A 526 1.46 7.48 -19.97
C ALA A 526 1.61 6.64 -18.69
N ASN A 527 1.24 7.18 -17.52
CA ASN A 527 1.34 6.47 -16.23
C ASN A 527 0.06 5.70 -15.88
N HIS A 528 -1.03 5.92 -16.62
CA HIS A 528 -2.25 5.12 -16.51
C HIS A 528 -2.04 3.79 -17.24
N ILE A 529 -1.97 2.69 -16.50
CA ILE A 529 -1.49 1.38 -16.95
C ILE A 529 -2.54 0.26 -16.81
N GLY A 530 -3.63 0.49 -16.10
CA GLY A 530 -4.67 -0.51 -15.89
C GLY A 530 -6.01 0.13 -15.56
N VAL A 531 -7.09 -0.65 -15.65
CA VAL A 531 -8.44 -0.19 -15.29
C VAL A 531 -9.11 -1.27 -14.46
N LEU A 532 -9.53 -0.92 -13.24
CA LEU A 532 -10.51 -1.75 -12.53
C LEU A 532 -11.86 -1.55 -13.19
N ARG A 533 -12.33 -2.57 -13.93
CA ARG A 533 -13.61 -2.52 -14.64
C ARG A 533 -14.77 -2.68 -13.68
N ASN A 534 -14.61 -3.53 -12.67
CA ASN A 534 -15.57 -3.70 -11.59
C ASN A 534 -14.94 -4.40 -10.37
N ALA A 535 -15.48 -4.14 -9.17
CA ALA A 535 -15.25 -4.94 -7.97
C ALA A 535 -16.56 -5.04 -7.18
N HIS A 536 -16.92 -6.26 -6.77
CA HIS A 536 -18.09 -6.54 -5.92
C HIS A 536 -17.66 -7.41 -4.75
N PHE A 537 -17.92 -6.95 -3.53
CA PHE A 537 -17.59 -7.67 -2.31
C PHE A 537 -18.89 -8.10 -1.62
N GLU A 538 -19.12 -9.41 -1.52
CA GLU A 538 -20.28 -10.01 -0.85
C GLU A 538 -19.78 -10.74 0.42
N PRO A 539 -19.81 -10.07 1.59
CA PRO A 539 -19.26 -10.62 2.83
C PRO A 539 -19.77 -12.04 3.13
N GLY A 540 -18.84 -12.93 3.47
CA GLY A 540 -19.15 -14.31 3.80
C GLY A 540 -19.69 -15.18 2.65
N LYS A 541 -19.67 -14.71 1.39
CA LYS A 541 -20.07 -15.53 0.23
C LYS A 541 -19.03 -15.53 -0.89
N PHE A 542 -18.74 -14.36 -1.45
CA PHE A 542 -17.75 -14.21 -2.51
C PHE A 542 -17.23 -12.78 -2.67
N ASP A 543 -16.07 -12.66 -3.29
CA ASP A 543 -15.57 -11.38 -3.82
C ASP A 543 -15.23 -11.54 -5.29
N PHE A 544 -15.55 -10.53 -6.08
CA PHE A 544 -15.36 -10.49 -7.52
C PHE A 544 -14.58 -9.24 -7.90
N VAL A 545 -13.56 -9.40 -8.75
CA VAL A 545 -12.71 -8.31 -9.23
C VAL A 545 -12.43 -8.52 -10.71
N ASP A 546 -12.76 -7.54 -11.55
CA ASP A 546 -12.51 -7.54 -13.00
C ASP A 546 -11.51 -6.43 -13.34
N PHE A 547 -10.33 -6.82 -13.81
CA PHE A 547 -9.22 -5.93 -14.08
C PHE A 547 -8.76 -6.02 -15.54
N ASP A 548 -8.66 -4.87 -16.19
CA ASP A 548 -8.06 -4.70 -17.51
C ASP A 548 -6.61 -4.24 -17.35
N ALA A 549 -5.68 -5.17 -17.58
CA ALA A 549 -4.23 -4.92 -17.50
C ALA A 549 -3.63 -4.58 -18.88
N THR A 550 -4.45 -4.45 -19.94
CA THR A 550 -3.96 -4.38 -21.32
C THR A 550 -2.90 -3.30 -21.50
N ARG A 551 -3.12 -2.10 -20.93
CA ARG A 551 -2.21 -0.96 -21.09
C ARG A 551 -0.82 -1.19 -20.50
N ALA A 552 -0.72 -1.96 -19.42
CA ALA A 552 0.56 -2.31 -18.84
C ALA A 552 1.42 -3.14 -19.82
N TYR A 553 0.81 -3.96 -20.67
CA TYR A 553 1.51 -4.78 -21.68
C TYR A 553 1.81 -4.04 -23.01
N LYS A 554 1.28 -2.83 -23.22
CA LYS A 554 1.30 -2.20 -24.55
C LYS A 554 2.64 -1.66 -25.01
N GLY A 555 3.64 -1.46 -24.16
CA GLY A 555 4.88 -0.80 -24.61
C GLY A 555 5.70 -1.60 -25.64
N GLU A 556 5.48 -2.92 -25.74
CA GLU A 556 6.04 -3.80 -26.77
C GLU A 556 5.08 -4.06 -27.95
N ASN A 557 3.86 -3.51 -27.92
CA ASN A 557 2.81 -3.70 -28.93
C ASN A 557 2.38 -5.16 -29.22
N TYR A 558 2.66 -6.12 -28.33
CA TYR A 558 2.28 -7.54 -28.51
C TYR A 558 0.85 -7.88 -28.09
N VAL A 559 0.17 -6.99 -27.36
CA VAL A 559 -1.12 -7.30 -26.70
C VAL A 559 -2.21 -6.36 -27.17
N GLU A 560 -3.30 -6.95 -27.68
CA GLU A 560 -4.55 -6.25 -27.96
C GLU A 560 -5.47 -6.23 -26.73
N LYS A 561 -5.44 -7.31 -25.94
CA LYS A 561 -6.27 -7.49 -24.74
C LYS A 561 -5.53 -8.32 -23.69
N MET A 562 -5.49 -7.83 -22.46
CA MET A 562 -5.20 -8.61 -21.26
C MET A 562 -6.21 -8.25 -20.18
N ARG A 563 -7.19 -9.11 -19.98
CA ARG A 563 -8.19 -8.98 -18.91
C ARG A 563 -8.03 -10.14 -17.94
N ARG A 564 -8.08 -9.84 -16.64
CA ARG A 564 -8.08 -10.82 -15.56
C ARG A 564 -9.27 -10.60 -14.64
N VAL A 565 -10.03 -11.66 -14.43
CA VAL A 565 -11.11 -11.70 -13.44
C VAL A 565 -10.69 -12.64 -12.32
N LEU A 566 -10.79 -12.16 -11.07
CA LEU A 566 -10.59 -12.96 -9.86
C LEU A 566 -11.91 -13.05 -9.10
N LEU A 567 -12.34 -14.28 -8.82
CA LEU A 567 -13.52 -14.58 -8.04
C LEU A 567 -13.15 -15.50 -6.86
N TYR A 568 -13.30 -15.00 -5.64
CA TYR A 568 -12.97 -15.73 -4.42
C TYR A 568 -14.25 -16.14 -3.69
N PHE A 569 -14.50 -17.44 -3.55
CA PHE A 569 -15.59 -17.98 -2.75
C PHE A 569 -15.13 -18.33 -1.34
N ARG A 570 -15.88 -17.84 -0.35
CA ARG A 570 -15.71 -18.16 1.07
C ARG A 570 -17.07 -18.27 1.73
N ASP A 571 -17.18 -19.19 2.69
CA ASP A 571 -18.39 -19.31 3.52
C ASP A 571 -17.93 -19.65 4.94
N PRO A 572 -17.63 -18.64 5.77
CA PRO A 572 -17.13 -18.87 7.13
C PRO A 572 -18.16 -19.56 8.03
N ALA A 573 -19.44 -19.64 7.63
CA ALA A 573 -20.47 -20.37 8.35
C ALA A 573 -20.50 -21.88 8.01
N ALA A 574 -19.77 -22.33 6.99
CA ALA A 574 -19.71 -23.73 6.62
C ALA A 574 -18.88 -24.55 7.64
N PRO A 575 -19.31 -25.76 8.04
CA PRO A 575 -18.60 -26.59 9.01
C PRO A 575 -17.15 -26.94 8.64
N ASP A 576 -16.85 -27.04 7.34
CA ASP A 576 -15.51 -27.33 6.81
C ASP A 576 -14.95 -26.11 6.03
N TYR A 577 -15.34 -24.90 6.45
CA TYR A 577 -14.89 -23.64 5.86
C TYR A 577 -13.38 -23.62 5.61
N GLN A 578 -12.59 -24.09 6.58
CA GLN A 578 -11.12 -24.07 6.54
C GLN A 578 -10.50 -24.82 5.34
N ASN A 579 -11.25 -25.71 4.68
CA ASN A 579 -10.83 -26.45 3.49
C ASN A 579 -11.75 -26.20 2.27
N ASN A 580 -12.72 -25.29 2.40
CA ASN A 580 -13.79 -25.10 1.43
C ASN A 580 -13.81 -23.66 0.86
N GLU A 581 -12.62 -23.12 0.64
CA GLU A 581 -12.35 -21.82 0.04
C GLU A 581 -11.78 -21.99 -1.37
N PHE A 582 -12.23 -21.17 -2.32
CA PHE A 582 -11.85 -21.32 -3.72
C PHE A 582 -11.58 -19.99 -4.39
N VAL A 583 -10.53 -19.94 -5.21
CA VAL A 583 -10.24 -18.81 -6.09
C VAL A 583 -10.38 -19.26 -7.53
N VAL A 584 -11.19 -18.55 -8.31
CA VAL A 584 -11.33 -18.75 -9.74
C VAL A 584 -10.67 -17.57 -10.43
N ILE A 585 -9.70 -17.84 -11.30
CA ILE A 585 -9.05 -16.84 -12.14
C ILE A 585 -9.45 -17.12 -13.58
N PHE A 586 -10.00 -16.12 -14.24
CA PHE A 586 -10.28 -16.13 -15.66
C PHE A 586 -9.45 -15.06 -16.36
N ASP A 587 -8.54 -15.48 -17.23
CA ASP A 587 -7.75 -14.60 -18.09
C ASP A 587 -8.25 -14.68 -19.52
N ASP A 588 -8.47 -13.52 -20.13
CA ASP A 588 -8.89 -13.36 -21.52
C ASP A 588 -7.85 -12.53 -22.27
N ILE A 589 -7.12 -13.20 -23.17
CA ILE A 589 -5.85 -12.69 -23.73
C ILE A 589 -5.89 -12.74 -25.25
N ALA A 590 -5.70 -11.57 -25.86
CA ALA A 590 -5.50 -11.43 -27.30
C ALA A 590 -4.14 -10.79 -27.57
N LEU A 591 -3.34 -11.44 -28.39
CA LEU A 591 -2.06 -10.94 -28.87
C LEU A 591 -2.21 -10.43 -30.31
N SER A 592 -1.55 -9.31 -30.59
CA SER A 592 -1.34 -8.81 -31.96
C SER A 592 -0.24 -9.59 -32.70
N ASP A 593 0.64 -10.28 -31.96
CA ASP A 593 1.71 -11.14 -32.48
C ASP A 593 1.58 -12.57 -31.94
N SER A 594 1.29 -13.54 -32.82
CA SER A 594 1.13 -14.95 -32.47
C SER A 594 2.45 -15.71 -32.25
N THR A 595 3.60 -15.11 -32.59
CA THR A 595 4.92 -15.71 -32.33
C THR A 595 5.24 -15.67 -30.82
N ILE A 596 4.71 -14.67 -30.13
CA ILE A 596 4.79 -14.50 -28.69
C ILE A 596 3.90 -15.53 -27.99
N LYS A 597 4.45 -16.20 -26.97
CA LYS A 597 3.72 -17.18 -26.15
C LYS A 597 3.23 -16.53 -24.86
N ARG A 598 2.19 -17.11 -24.27
CA ARG A 598 1.58 -16.66 -23.02
C ARG A 598 1.90 -17.70 -21.96
N ARG A 599 2.47 -17.28 -20.84
CA ARG A 599 2.72 -18.17 -19.70
C ARG A 599 2.00 -17.65 -18.48
N TRP A 600 1.05 -18.42 -17.98
CA TRP A 600 0.42 -18.18 -16.68
C TRP A 600 1.36 -18.69 -15.58
N LEU A 601 1.75 -17.82 -14.66
CA LEU A 601 2.80 -18.05 -13.67
C LEU A 601 2.21 -18.18 -12.26
N LEU A 602 2.79 -19.07 -11.47
CA LEU A 602 2.55 -19.19 -10.04
C LEU A 602 3.87 -19.40 -9.31
N GLN A 603 4.21 -18.47 -8.42
CA GLN A 603 5.37 -18.57 -7.53
C GLN A 603 4.97 -19.28 -6.24
N MET A 604 5.85 -20.15 -5.77
CA MET A 604 5.57 -20.98 -4.60
C MET A 604 6.83 -21.28 -3.79
N PRO A 605 6.67 -21.48 -2.46
CA PRO A 605 7.81 -21.72 -1.58
C PRO A 605 8.32 -23.16 -1.64
N THR A 606 7.50 -24.10 -2.10
CA THR A 606 7.81 -25.54 -2.15
C THR A 606 7.49 -26.12 -3.52
N ARG A 607 8.07 -27.28 -3.83
CA ARG A 607 7.85 -27.96 -5.10
C ARG A 607 6.40 -28.45 -5.21
N PRO A 608 5.70 -28.23 -6.34
CA PRO A 608 4.37 -28.77 -6.54
C PRO A 608 4.41 -30.25 -6.96
N GLU A 609 3.38 -30.98 -6.58
CA GLU A 609 3.07 -32.32 -7.06
C GLU A 609 2.07 -32.22 -8.22
N LEU A 610 2.27 -32.98 -9.30
CA LEU A 610 1.31 -33.12 -10.39
C LEU A 610 0.48 -34.38 -10.14
N LEU A 611 -0.84 -34.23 -9.97
CA LEU A 611 -1.70 -35.31 -9.46
C LEU A 611 -2.29 -36.19 -10.56
N ASP A 612 -2.41 -35.67 -11.77
CA ASP A 612 -3.07 -36.30 -12.92
C ASP A 612 -2.16 -36.35 -14.16
N GLY A 613 -0.85 -36.41 -13.95
CA GLY A 613 0.18 -36.47 -15.00
C GLY A 613 1.56 -36.76 -14.41
N GLU A 614 2.61 -36.59 -15.21
CA GLU A 614 3.99 -36.86 -14.79
C GLU A 614 4.96 -35.75 -15.21
N TRP A 615 5.86 -35.40 -14.29
CA TRP A 615 6.96 -34.47 -14.56
C TRP A 615 8.11 -35.16 -15.29
N GLN A 616 8.41 -34.70 -16.51
CA GLN A 616 9.59 -35.08 -17.25
C GLN A 616 10.71 -34.07 -17.01
N LYS A 617 11.82 -34.52 -16.44
CA LYS A 617 13.01 -33.67 -16.29
C LYS A 617 13.58 -33.32 -17.67
N LYS A 618 13.86 -32.04 -17.91
CA LYS A 618 14.43 -31.54 -19.17
C LYS A 618 15.79 -30.88 -18.99
N GLY A 619 16.12 -30.48 -17.77
CA GLY A 619 17.41 -29.90 -17.43
C GLY A 619 17.57 -29.81 -15.92
N THR A 620 18.59 -29.07 -15.49
CA THR A 620 18.82 -28.80 -14.08
C THR A 620 17.70 -27.90 -13.56
N ALA A 621 17.04 -28.31 -12.48
CA ALA A 621 15.93 -27.55 -11.91
C ALA A 621 14.80 -27.19 -12.91
N PHE A 622 14.59 -28.03 -13.92
CA PHE A 622 13.58 -27.85 -14.96
C PHE A 622 12.84 -29.14 -15.32
N TRP A 623 11.51 -29.09 -15.24
CA TRP A 623 10.61 -30.17 -15.62
C TRP A 623 9.50 -29.67 -16.54
N LEU A 624 9.04 -30.55 -17.42
CA LEU A 624 7.89 -30.36 -18.30
C LEU A 624 6.85 -31.45 -18.06
N ALA A 625 5.57 -31.10 -18.20
CA ALA A 625 4.50 -32.08 -18.34
C ALA A 625 3.62 -31.69 -19.54
N ASN A 626 3.43 -32.65 -20.45
CA ASN A 626 2.56 -32.51 -21.63
C ASN A 626 1.14 -33.06 -21.38
N SER A 627 0.88 -33.52 -20.17
CA SER A 627 -0.40 -34.06 -19.72
C SER A 627 -0.57 -33.77 -18.23
N GLY A 628 -1.81 -33.74 -17.76
CA GLY A 628 -2.16 -33.34 -16.40
C GLY A 628 -2.51 -31.86 -16.33
N SER A 629 -3.40 -31.55 -15.39
CA SER A 629 -4.05 -30.25 -15.23
C SER A 629 -4.19 -29.85 -13.77
N THR A 630 -3.90 -30.76 -12.84
CA THR A 630 -4.13 -30.57 -11.41
C THR A 630 -2.82 -30.71 -10.65
N VAL A 631 -2.42 -29.63 -9.97
CA VAL A 631 -1.23 -29.60 -9.11
C VAL A 631 -1.60 -29.37 -7.65
N SER A 632 -0.78 -29.89 -6.75
CA SER A 632 -0.85 -29.65 -5.31
C SER A 632 0.41 -28.95 -4.84
N VAL A 633 0.26 -27.88 -4.08
CA VAL A 633 1.34 -27.20 -3.36
C VAL A 633 1.05 -27.36 -1.88
N THR A 634 2.03 -27.88 -1.13
CA THR A 634 1.96 -27.91 0.33
C THR A 634 3.12 -27.11 0.88
N ASN A 635 2.84 -26.02 1.60
CA ASN A 635 3.87 -25.32 2.35
C ASN A 635 4.02 -25.99 3.71
N ASN A 636 5.12 -26.71 3.88
CA ASN A 636 5.52 -27.42 5.09
C ASN A 636 6.83 -26.85 5.68
N LEU A 637 7.20 -25.63 5.29
CA LEU A 637 8.39 -24.94 5.80
C LEU A 637 8.07 -24.33 7.15
N ILE A 638 9.00 -24.43 8.10
CA ILE A 638 8.89 -23.80 9.42
C ILE A 638 7.63 -24.29 10.17
N ASP A 639 6.65 -23.42 10.43
CA ASP A 639 5.37 -23.68 11.08
C ASP A 639 4.19 -23.74 10.08
N ALA A 640 4.48 -23.57 8.79
CA ALA A 640 3.48 -23.61 7.74
C ALA A 640 2.92 -25.02 7.54
N HIS A 641 1.63 -25.04 7.20
CA HIS A 641 0.90 -26.25 6.87
C HIS A 641 -0.22 -25.96 5.87
N GLY A 642 -0.10 -24.87 5.10
CA GLY A 642 -1.04 -24.51 4.05
C GLY A 642 -0.98 -25.47 2.87
N ARG A 643 -2.15 -25.73 2.26
CA ARG A 643 -2.26 -26.48 1.02
C ARG A 643 -3.07 -25.71 -0.01
N LEU A 644 -2.57 -25.74 -1.25
CA LEU A 644 -3.21 -25.16 -2.43
C LEU A 644 -3.31 -26.26 -3.50
N PHE A 645 -4.52 -26.58 -3.92
CA PHE A 645 -4.71 -27.29 -5.19
C PHE A 645 -4.97 -26.26 -6.29
N VAL A 646 -4.39 -26.47 -7.47
CA VAL A 646 -4.63 -25.64 -8.66
C VAL A 646 -5.03 -26.55 -9.80
N LYS A 647 -6.19 -26.27 -10.40
CA LYS A 647 -6.71 -27.00 -11.56
C LYS A 647 -6.94 -26.07 -12.73
N PHE A 648 -6.34 -26.40 -13.87
CA PHE A 648 -6.57 -25.72 -15.14
C PHE A 648 -7.73 -26.39 -15.88
N LEU A 649 -8.76 -25.61 -16.22
CA LEU A 649 -9.89 -26.03 -17.05
C LEU A 649 -9.77 -25.53 -18.50
N GLU A 650 -8.96 -24.49 -18.70
CA GLU A 650 -8.51 -23.96 -19.99
C GLU A 650 -7.05 -23.50 -19.84
N PRO A 651 -6.24 -23.54 -20.93
CA PRO A 651 -6.57 -24.07 -22.26
C PRO A 651 -6.67 -25.59 -22.29
N GLN A 652 -7.32 -26.16 -23.32
CA GLN A 652 -7.39 -27.62 -23.51
C GLN A 652 -6.02 -28.23 -23.85
N HIS A 653 -5.20 -27.51 -24.62
CA HIS A 653 -3.85 -27.92 -24.99
C HIS A 653 -2.84 -27.22 -24.08
N LEU A 654 -2.71 -27.77 -22.88
CA LEU A 654 -1.87 -27.23 -21.83
C LEU A 654 -0.51 -27.92 -21.78
N GLN A 655 0.56 -27.15 -21.70
CA GLN A 655 1.87 -27.65 -21.25
C GLN A 655 2.25 -26.97 -19.94
N LEU A 656 2.60 -27.78 -18.95
CA LEU A 656 3.10 -27.29 -17.67
C LEU A 656 4.62 -27.31 -17.65
N ARG A 657 5.21 -26.26 -17.06
CA ARG A 657 6.64 -26.13 -16.80
C ARG A 657 6.85 -25.90 -15.32
N LEU A 658 7.81 -26.59 -14.74
CA LEU A 658 8.22 -26.36 -13.36
C LEU A 658 9.68 -25.96 -13.36
N ARG A 659 9.97 -24.87 -12.64
CA ARG A 659 11.29 -24.29 -12.49
C ARG A 659 11.66 -24.19 -11.02
N GLY A 660 12.94 -24.32 -10.72
CA GLY A 660 13.52 -24.00 -9.41
C GLY A 660 13.88 -25.20 -8.53
N GLY A 661 14.10 -24.95 -7.24
CA GLY A 661 14.51 -25.93 -6.25
C GLY A 661 16.03 -26.10 -6.11
N SER A 662 16.47 -27.28 -5.70
CA SER A 662 17.88 -27.60 -5.52
C SER A 662 18.27 -28.89 -6.23
N GLU A 663 19.43 -28.88 -6.88
CA GLU A 663 19.97 -30.03 -7.59
C GLU A 663 21.50 -30.04 -7.46
N GLY A 664 22.08 -31.19 -7.10
CA GLY A 664 23.54 -31.34 -7.00
C GLY A 664 24.21 -30.44 -5.95
N GLY A 665 23.48 -30.05 -4.90
CA GLY A 665 23.95 -29.08 -3.89
C GLY A 665 23.89 -27.62 -4.34
N GLU A 666 23.40 -27.38 -5.56
CA GLU A 666 23.18 -26.05 -6.10
C GLU A 666 21.71 -25.64 -5.93
N HIS A 667 21.47 -24.33 -5.80
CA HIS A 667 20.13 -23.79 -5.56
C HIS A 667 19.73 -22.86 -6.71
N TYR A 668 18.53 -23.11 -7.23
CA TYR A 668 17.95 -22.46 -8.41
C TYR A 668 16.76 -21.60 -8.00
N TRP A 669 17.04 -20.67 -7.08
CA TRP A 669 16.09 -19.69 -6.55
C TRP A 669 15.33 -18.97 -7.64
N PHE A 670 16.08 -18.44 -8.61
CA PHE A 670 15.55 -17.58 -9.64
C PHE A 670 16.14 -18.00 -10.98
N THR A 671 15.28 -18.47 -11.87
CA THR A 671 15.65 -18.82 -13.23
C THR A 671 14.87 -18.01 -14.24
N ASP A 672 15.47 -17.74 -15.39
CA ASP A 672 14.81 -17.14 -16.54
C ASP A 672 13.81 -18.12 -17.19
N ALA A 673 13.35 -17.79 -18.38
CA ALA A 673 12.32 -18.56 -19.08
C ALA A 673 12.84 -19.93 -19.58
N GLU A 674 14.17 -20.08 -19.70
CA GLU A 674 14.92 -21.20 -20.25
C GLU A 674 15.47 -22.08 -19.13
N GLY A 675 15.62 -21.53 -17.92
CA GLY A 675 16.14 -22.23 -16.75
C GLY A 675 17.54 -21.76 -16.34
N ASN A 676 18.10 -20.72 -16.97
CA ASN A 676 19.38 -20.15 -16.56
C ASN A 676 19.20 -19.31 -15.29
N LEU A 677 20.23 -19.28 -14.45
CA LEU A 677 20.20 -18.53 -13.20
C LEU A 677 20.16 -17.02 -13.45
N LEU A 678 19.19 -16.33 -12.82
CA LEU A 678 19.08 -14.87 -12.89
C LEU A 678 19.97 -14.12 -11.90
N ALA A 679 20.39 -14.78 -10.81
CA ALA A 679 21.18 -14.13 -9.77
C ALA A 679 22.11 -15.06 -8.98
N LYS A 680 23.10 -14.47 -8.29
CA LYS A 680 24.12 -15.20 -7.50
C LYS A 680 23.60 -15.59 -6.10
N ARG A 681 24.05 -16.76 -5.64
CA ARG A 681 23.48 -17.56 -4.54
C ARG A 681 23.68 -16.96 -3.14
N GLY A 682 22.63 -16.98 -2.33
CA GLY A 682 22.68 -17.16 -0.87
C GLY A 682 22.42 -18.64 -0.51
N PRO A 683 22.66 -19.09 0.73
CA PRO A 683 22.37 -20.46 1.15
C PRO A 683 20.88 -20.79 1.01
N TYR A 684 20.55 -22.06 0.72
CA TYR A 684 19.16 -22.47 0.80
C TYR A 684 18.72 -22.72 2.22
N THR A 685 17.75 -21.93 2.65
CA THR A 685 17.11 -22.05 3.94
C THR A 685 15.61 -22.12 3.74
N ASP A 686 14.91 -22.83 4.63
CA ASP A 686 13.44 -22.81 4.67
C ASP A 686 12.92 -21.38 4.78
N TRP A 687 13.64 -20.53 5.51
CA TRP A 687 13.40 -19.09 5.57
C TRP A 687 13.52 -18.43 4.19
N GLY A 688 14.60 -18.67 3.44
CA GLY A 688 14.75 -18.19 2.06
C GLY A 688 13.60 -18.62 1.15
N ALA A 689 13.16 -19.87 1.26
CA ALA A 689 12.13 -20.48 0.43
C ALA A 689 10.75 -19.92 0.72
N TYR A 690 10.46 -19.74 2.01
CA TYR A 690 9.25 -19.10 2.49
C TYR A 690 9.13 -17.65 2.00
N TRP A 691 10.26 -16.92 1.95
CA TRP A 691 10.28 -15.49 1.66
C TRP A 691 10.41 -15.15 0.18
N ALA A 692 11.37 -15.75 -0.52
CA ALA A 692 11.70 -15.38 -1.89
C ALA A 692 11.03 -16.28 -2.94
N GLY A 693 10.42 -17.39 -2.49
CA GLY A 693 10.00 -18.48 -3.35
C GLY A 693 11.17 -19.33 -3.85
N SER A 694 10.92 -20.61 -4.04
CA SER A 694 11.93 -21.55 -4.53
C SER A 694 11.54 -22.23 -5.83
N HIS A 695 10.25 -22.20 -6.20
CA HIS A 695 9.75 -22.81 -7.42
C HIS A 695 8.75 -21.88 -8.14
N ARG A 696 8.70 -22.04 -9.45
CA ARG A 696 7.71 -21.40 -10.33
C ARG A 696 7.04 -22.44 -11.21
N LEU A 697 5.72 -22.43 -11.22
CA LEU A 697 4.90 -23.15 -12.19
C LEU A 697 4.54 -22.21 -13.35
N GLU A 698 4.65 -22.71 -14.58
CA GLU A 698 4.23 -22.02 -15.79
C GLU A 698 3.23 -22.90 -16.53
N ALA A 699 2.07 -22.36 -16.86
CA ALA A 699 1.05 -22.97 -17.70
C ALA A 699 1.03 -22.23 -19.04
N GLU A 700 1.21 -22.96 -20.14
CA GLU A 700 1.25 -22.40 -21.49
C GLU A 700 0.20 -23.06 -22.38
N ASP A 701 -0.54 -22.24 -23.12
CA ASP A 701 -1.32 -22.66 -24.28
C ASP A 701 -0.37 -22.93 -25.45
N VAL A 702 -0.28 -24.21 -25.85
CA VAL A 702 0.59 -24.64 -26.96
C VAL A 702 -0.11 -24.59 -28.31
N THR A 703 -1.36 -24.11 -28.37
CA THR A 703 -1.95 -23.70 -29.64
C THR A 703 -1.33 -22.37 -30.05
N ASP A 704 -0.73 -22.28 -31.24
CA ASP A 704 -0.14 -21.03 -31.77
C ASP A 704 -1.21 -19.96 -32.11
N SER A 705 -2.32 -19.95 -31.38
CA SER A 705 -3.43 -19.02 -31.49
C SER A 705 -3.02 -17.62 -31.03
N SER A 706 -3.51 -16.58 -31.72
CA SER A 706 -3.45 -15.18 -31.27
C SER A 706 -4.37 -14.91 -30.07
N PHE A 707 -5.25 -15.84 -29.75
CA PHE A 707 -6.20 -15.74 -28.65
C PHE A 707 -6.07 -16.92 -27.68
N SER A 708 -6.07 -16.67 -26.38
CA SER A 708 -6.02 -17.72 -25.36
C SER A 708 -6.83 -17.34 -24.12
N LYS A 709 -7.33 -18.38 -23.45
CA LYS A 709 -8.06 -18.27 -22.19
C LYS A 709 -7.40 -19.15 -21.16
N TYR A 710 -7.24 -18.61 -19.96
CA TYR A 710 -6.94 -19.44 -18.79
C TYR A 710 -8.16 -19.42 -17.89
N LEU A 711 -8.65 -20.59 -17.52
CA LEU A 711 -9.67 -20.77 -16.51
C LEU A 711 -9.10 -21.67 -15.43
N THR A 712 -8.69 -21.06 -14.33
CA THR A 712 -7.98 -21.73 -13.24
C THR A 712 -8.84 -21.72 -12.00
N VAL A 713 -9.02 -22.88 -11.37
CA VAL A 713 -9.71 -23.01 -10.09
C VAL A 713 -8.71 -23.49 -9.05
N MET A 714 -8.60 -22.73 -7.96
CA MET A 714 -7.76 -23.06 -6.83
C MET A 714 -8.61 -23.40 -5.63
N GLN A 715 -8.19 -24.40 -4.85
CA GLN A 715 -8.76 -24.71 -3.54
C GLN A 715 -7.69 -24.53 -2.47
N ILE A 716 -8.06 -23.85 -1.40
CA ILE A 716 -7.16 -23.46 -0.33
C ILE A 716 -7.59 -24.16 0.97
N GLY A 717 -6.63 -24.63 1.76
CA GLY A 717 -6.93 -25.13 3.11
C GLY A 717 -5.73 -25.61 3.91
N ASP A 718 -6.00 -26.41 4.93
CA ASP A 718 -4.99 -26.99 5.81
C ASP A 718 -4.50 -28.34 5.28
N SER A 719 -3.20 -28.49 5.03
CA SER A 719 -2.59 -29.74 4.55
C SER A 719 -2.81 -30.95 5.46
N ARG A 720 -3.17 -30.74 6.73
CA ARG A 720 -3.50 -31.81 7.69
C ARG A 720 -4.89 -32.40 7.45
N THR A 721 -5.83 -31.61 6.92
CA THR A 721 -7.23 -32.01 6.71
C THR A 721 -7.64 -32.06 5.24
N LEU A 722 -7.15 -31.14 4.41
CA LEU A 722 -7.40 -31.08 2.98
C LEU A 722 -6.52 -32.08 2.23
N GLN A 723 -6.92 -33.36 2.18
CA GLN A 723 -6.11 -34.40 1.52
C GLN A 723 -6.36 -34.54 0.02
N LYS A 724 -7.49 -34.06 -0.49
CA LYS A 724 -7.89 -34.20 -1.89
C LYS A 724 -8.59 -32.92 -2.35
N MET A 725 -8.36 -32.54 -3.60
CA MET A 725 -9.12 -31.48 -4.24
C MET A 725 -10.60 -31.86 -4.35
N ALA A 726 -11.48 -30.88 -4.14
CA ALA A 726 -12.90 -30.99 -4.36
C ALA A 726 -13.22 -31.24 -5.85
N ASP A 727 -14.41 -31.78 -6.11
CA ASP A 727 -14.86 -32.03 -7.48
C ASP A 727 -15.03 -30.71 -8.23
N ILE A 728 -14.24 -30.53 -9.29
CA ILE A 728 -14.26 -29.35 -10.15
C ILE A 728 -14.38 -29.80 -11.60
N SER A 729 -15.34 -29.23 -12.32
CA SER A 729 -15.59 -29.50 -13.73
C SER A 729 -15.84 -28.21 -14.50
N LYS A 730 -15.55 -28.23 -15.81
CA LYS A 730 -15.80 -27.11 -16.71
C LYS A 730 -17.28 -27.04 -17.09
N LEU A 731 -17.79 -25.82 -17.19
CA LEU A 731 -19.06 -25.47 -17.81
C LEU A 731 -18.78 -24.64 -19.06
N SER A 732 -19.60 -24.79 -20.10
CA SER A 732 -19.56 -23.93 -21.29
C SER A 732 -20.90 -23.95 -22.00
N ASP A 733 -21.26 -22.84 -22.63
CA ASP A 733 -22.42 -22.72 -23.53
C ASP A 733 -22.04 -22.27 -24.96
N GLY A 734 -20.73 -22.19 -25.24
CA GLY A 734 -20.17 -21.65 -26.49
C GLY A 734 -19.67 -20.20 -26.37
N VAL A 735 -20.43 -19.30 -25.72
CA VAL A 735 -20.05 -17.89 -25.53
C VAL A 735 -19.66 -17.56 -24.09
N PHE A 736 -19.99 -18.45 -23.14
CA PHE A 736 -19.47 -18.48 -21.78
C PHE A 736 -18.58 -19.70 -21.55
N THR A 737 -17.63 -19.51 -20.65
CA THR A 737 -16.86 -20.60 -20.03
C THR A 737 -16.90 -20.43 -18.52
N GLY A 738 -16.78 -21.52 -17.78
CA GLY A 738 -16.93 -21.47 -16.34
C GLY A 738 -16.59 -22.75 -15.62
N ALA A 739 -16.79 -22.73 -14.31
CA ALA A 739 -16.47 -23.82 -13.41
C ALA A 739 -17.69 -24.18 -12.55
N PHE A 740 -17.95 -25.48 -12.42
CA PHE A 740 -18.82 -26.05 -11.42
C PHE A 740 -17.96 -26.66 -10.31
N ILE A 741 -18.09 -26.13 -9.10
CA ILE A 741 -17.14 -26.31 -8.00
C ILE A 741 -17.87 -26.93 -6.80
N ASN A 742 -17.32 -28.03 -6.29
CA ASN A 742 -17.75 -28.76 -5.10
C ASN A 742 -19.27 -29.05 -5.03
N GLN A 743 -19.88 -29.18 -6.21
CA GLN A 743 -21.31 -29.39 -6.42
C GLN A 743 -22.23 -28.26 -5.90
N ASN A 744 -21.71 -27.12 -5.47
CA ASN A 744 -22.52 -26.07 -4.85
C ASN A 744 -22.13 -24.64 -5.26
N ARG A 745 -21.16 -24.48 -6.16
CA ARG A 745 -20.73 -23.16 -6.65
C ARG A 745 -20.58 -23.18 -8.16
N VAL A 746 -21.02 -22.10 -8.79
CA VAL A 746 -20.91 -21.87 -10.24
C VAL A 746 -20.27 -20.52 -10.47
N ALA A 747 -19.22 -20.51 -11.29
CA ALA A 747 -18.60 -19.30 -11.82
C ALA A 747 -18.69 -19.36 -13.35
N MET A 748 -19.27 -18.35 -13.99
CA MET A 748 -19.37 -18.26 -15.45
C MET A 748 -18.87 -16.89 -15.92
N PHE A 749 -18.08 -16.87 -17.00
CA PHE A 749 -17.48 -15.68 -17.57
C PHE A 749 -17.79 -15.62 -19.06
N ASN A 750 -18.21 -14.44 -19.51
CA ASN A 750 -18.42 -14.20 -20.92
C ASN A 750 -17.08 -14.20 -21.65
N THR A 751 -17.08 -14.85 -22.80
CA THR A 751 -15.91 -14.98 -23.66
C THR A 751 -16.03 -14.22 -24.97
N ALA A 752 -17.18 -13.61 -25.23
CA ALA A 752 -17.37 -12.67 -26.32
C ALA A 752 -16.97 -11.25 -25.89
N ASP A 753 -16.62 -10.40 -26.86
CA ASP A 753 -16.28 -8.99 -26.59
C ASP A 753 -17.48 -8.11 -26.26
N VAL A 754 -18.70 -8.62 -26.46
CA VAL A 754 -19.94 -7.92 -26.16
C VAL A 754 -20.69 -8.61 -25.03
N PRO A 755 -21.31 -7.85 -24.10
CA PRO A 755 -22.17 -8.42 -23.07
C PRO A 755 -23.34 -9.22 -23.67
N GLN A 756 -23.71 -10.32 -23.02
CA GLN A 756 -24.75 -11.22 -23.50
C GLN A 756 -26.12 -10.91 -22.88
N LEU A 757 -27.20 -11.19 -23.62
CA LEU A 757 -28.58 -11.00 -23.13
C LEU A 757 -29.18 -12.28 -22.55
N SER A 758 -28.51 -13.42 -22.75
CA SER A 758 -28.96 -14.71 -22.26
C SER A 758 -27.80 -15.67 -22.05
N LEU A 759 -28.02 -16.67 -21.19
CA LEU A 759 -27.10 -17.76 -20.91
C LEU A 759 -27.91 -19.02 -20.58
N SER A 760 -27.48 -20.18 -21.07
CA SER A 760 -28.03 -21.49 -20.67
C SER A 760 -26.93 -22.47 -20.31
N TYR A 761 -27.05 -23.14 -19.17
CA TYR A 761 -26.08 -24.15 -18.73
C TYR A 761 -26.75 -25.22 -17.87
N SER A 762 -26.05 -26.33 -17.66
CA SER A 762 -26.55 -27.43 -16.82
C SER A 762 -25.54 -27.76 -15.73
N ALA A 763 -26.00 -27.82 -14.49
CA ALA A 763 -25.17 -28.23 -13.35
C ALA A 763 -26.03 -29.13 -12.45
N LYS A 764 -25.64 -30.39 -12.27
CA LYS A 764 -26.42 -31.36 -11.48
C LYS A 764 -25.96 -31.34 -10.03
N SER A 765 -26.87 -31.04 -9.10
CA SER A 765 -26.61 -31.05 -7.67
C SER A 765 -27.88 -31.24 -6.86
N SER A 766 -27.76 -31.89 -5.70
CA SER A 766 -28.78 -31.88 -4.64
C SER A 766 -28.52 -30.82 -3.57
N LYS A 767 -27.35 -30.17 -3.58
CA LYS A 767 -26.97 -29.13 -2.62
C LYS A 767 -27.54 -27.78 -3.05
N LYS A 768 -27.78 -26.90 -2.07
CA LYS A 768 -27.97 -25.46 -2.34
C LYS A 768 -26.74 -24.95 -3.10
N MET A 769 -26.96 -24.20 -4.17
CA MET A 769 -25.90 -23.69 -5.04
C MET A 769 -25.84 -22.16 -5.02
N LEU A 770 -24.64 -21.61 -5.06
CA LEU A 770 -24.38 -20.19 -5.34
C LEU A 770 -23.85 -20.06 -6.77
N HIS A 771 -24.44 -19.15 -7.55
CA HIS A 771 -24.04 -18.87 -8.92
C HIS A 771 -23.54 -17.43 -9.01
N VAL A 772 -22.41 -17.21 -9.67
CA VAL A 772 -21.85 -15.89 -9.98
C VAL A 772 -21.50 -15.87 -11.48
N ILE A 773 -22.10 -14.93 -12.20
CA ILE A 773 -22.11 -14.90 -13.66
C ILE A 773 -21.73 -13.51 -14.13
N GLU A 774 -20.62 -13.42 -14.84
CA GLU A 774 -20.05 -12.18 -15.36
C GLU A 774 -20.32 -12.04 -16.86
N GLY A 775 -20.58 -10.82 -17.32
CA GLY A 775 -20.61 -10.48 -18.75
C GLY A 775 -21.99 -10.51 -19.40
N LEU A 776 -23.04 -10.45 -18.59
CA LEU A 776 -24.39 -10.12 -19.03
C LEU A 776 -24.55 -8.60 -19.21
N ALA A 777 -25.39 -8.16 -20.16
CA ALA A 777 -25.68 -6.74 -20.37
C ALA A 777 -26.50 -6.14 -19.22
N ALA A 778 -26.39 -4.84 -18.94
CA ALA A 778 -27.25 -4.17 -17.97
C ALA A 778 -28.75 -4.37 -18.30
N GLY A 779 -29.58 -4.68 -17.28
CA GLY A 779 -31.02 -4.85 -17.45
C GLY A 779 -31.63 -5.85 -16.48
N SER A 780 -32.91 -6.17 -16.67
CA SER A 780 -33.67 -7.10 -15.82
C SER A 780 -33.66 -8.51 -16.40
N TYR A 781 -33.30 -9.49 -15.58
CA TYR A 781 -33.16 -10.89 -15.99
C TYR A 781 -34.14 -11.79 -15.25
N ARG A 782 -34.71 -12.75 -15.99
CA ARG A 782 -35.40 -13.91 -15.42
C ARG A 782 -34.44 -15.09 -15.34
N VAL A 783 -34.29 -15.67 -14.16
CA VAL A 783 -33.57 -16.92 -13.93
C VAL A 783 -34.56 -18.06 -13.80
N SER A 784 -34.40 -19.09 -14.62
CA SER A 784 -35.25 -20.28 -14.64
C SER A 784 -34.44 -21.55 -14.39
N LEU A 785 -34.99 -22.46 -13.59
CA LEU A 785 -34.46 -23.80 -13.33
C LEU A 785 -35.46 -24.84 -13.85
N ASN A 786 -35.05 -25.68 -14.79
CA ASN A 786 -35.88 -26.69 -15.45
C ASN A 786 -37.18 -26.07 -16.02
N GLY A 787 -37.08 -24.88 -16.61
CA GLY A 787 -38.20 -24.14 -17.19
C GLY A 787 -39.08 -23.36 -16.21
N LYS A 788 -38.87 -23.51 -14.89
CA LYS A 788 -39.61 -22.73 -13.87
C LYS A 788 -38.78 -21.54 -13.42
N SER A 789 -39.35 -20.33 -13.46
CA SER A 789 -38.69 -19.14 -12.89
C SER A 789 -38.47 -19.30 -11.39
N ILE A 790 -37.25 -19.00 -10.94
CA ILE A 790 -36.85 -19.06 -9.52
C ILE A 790 -36.42 -17.70 -8.98
N ARG A 791 -36.07 -16.75 -9.85
CA ARG A 791 -35.64 -15.40 -9.48
C ARG A 791 -35.80 -14.44 -10.65
N GLU A 792 -36.05 -13.19 -10.30
CA GLU A 792 -35.90 -12.05 -11.21
C GLU A 792 -34.92 -11.07 -10.56
N GLN A 793 -33.98 -10.53 -11.34
CA GLN A 793 -32.95 -9.63 -10.83
C GLN A 793 -32.50 -8.67 -11.92
N SER A 794 -32.37 -7.40 -11.56
CA SER A 794 -31.71 -6.41 -12.40
C SER A 794 -30.22 -6.37 -12.09
N ILE A 795 -29.40 -6.19 -13.12
CA ILE A 795 -27.95 -5.96 -12.99
C ILE A 795 -27.59 -4.61 -13.60
N GLN A 796 -26.66 -3.89 -12.97
CA GLN A 796 -26.07 -2.70 -13.56
C GLN A 796 -24.97 -3.10 -14.56
N SER A 797 -24.44 -2.10 -15.29
CA SER A 797 -23.36 -2.34 -16.24
C SER A 797 -22.14 -2.93 -15.55
N MET A 798 -21.58 -4.01 -16.12
CA MET A 798 -20.39 -4.72 -15.62
C MET A 798 -20.56 -5.45 -14.28
N GLU A 799 -21.74 -5.39 -13.63
CA GLU A 799 -22.01 -6.15 -12.41
C GLU A 799 -22.21 -7.65 -12.69
N PRO A 800 -21.67 -8.54 -11.85
CA PRO A 800 -22.00 -9.95 -11.96
C PRO A 800 -23.45 -10.18 -11.52
N LEU A 801 -24.19 -11.01 -12.27
CA LEU A 801 -25.43 -11.59 -11.80
C LEU A 801 -25.10 -12.71 -10.80
N PHE A 802 -25.65 -12.66 -9.59
CA PHE A 802 -25.46 -13.72 -8.61
C PHE A 802 -26.77 -14.12 -7.92
N PHE A 803 -26.94 -15.42 -7.68
CA PHE A 803 -28.13 -15.96 -7.03
C PHE A 803 -27.87 -17.32 -6.40
N GLU A 804 -28.80 -17.73 -5.54
CA GLU A 804 -28.80 -19.07 -4.95
C GLU A 804 -29.94 -19.92 -5.52
N SER A 805 -29.71 -21.23 -5.67
CA SER A 805 -30.73 -22.21 -6.01
C SER A 805 -30.75 -23.34 -4.98
N SER A 806 -31.91 -23.98 -4.77
CA SER A 806 -32.05 -25.10 -3.83
C SER A 806 -31.40 -26.41 -4.31
N GLY A 807 -30.93 -26.45 -5.56
CA GLY A 807 -30.38 -27.60 -6.24
C GLY A 807 -29.92 -27.25 -7.65
N GLY A 808 -29.47 -28.26 -8.38
CA GLY A 808 -29.03 -28.17 -9.76
C GLY A 808 -30.06 -28.67 -10.77
N GLY A 809 -29.80 -28.39 -12.05
CA GLY A 809 -30.62 -28.77 -13.20
C GLY A 809 -30.18 -27.98 -14.43
N ASN A 810 -31.12 -27.72 -15.33
CA ASN A 810 -30.92 -26.89 -16.51
C ASN A 810 -31.31 -25.45 -16.16
N PHE A 811 -30.34 -24.54 -16.19
CA PHE A 811 -30.54 -23.12 -15.93
C PHE A 811 -30.67 -22.37 -17.25
N ARG A 812 -31.60 -21.41 -17.29
CA ARG A 812 -31.78 -20.44 -18.39
C ARG A 812 -31.94 -19.05 -17.79
N ILE A 813 -31.12 -18.13 -18.24
CA ILE A 813 -31.07 -16.74 -17.80
C ILE A 813 -31.32 -15.87 -19.02
N GLU A 814 -32.32 -14.99 -18.96
CA GLU A 814 -32.74 -14.19 -20.10
C GLU A 814 -33.14 -12.79 -19.67
N GLN A 815 -32.68 -11.80 -20.40
CA GLN A 815 -33.14 -10.43 -20.25
C GLN A 815 -34.64 -10.35 -20.62
N GLN A 816 -35.41 -9.63 -19.80
CA GLN A 816 -36.85 -9.44 -19.97
C GLN A 816 -37.19 -8.33 -20.96
#